data_AF-A0A445HAG0-F1
#
_entry.id   AF-A0A445HAG0-F1
#
_cell.length_a   1.000
_cell.length_b   1.000
_cell.length_c   1.000
_cell.angle_alpha   90.00
_cell.angle_beta   90.00
_cell.angle_gamma   90.00
#
_symmetry.space_group_name_H-M   'P 1'
#
loop_
_entity.id
_entity.type
_entity.pdbx_description
1 polymer ?
#
loop_
_entity_poly.entity_id
_entity_poly.type
_entity_poly.pdbx_seq_one_letter_code
_entity_poly.pdbx_strand_id
1 'polypeptide(L)'
;MASHIVGYPRMGPKRELKFALESFWDGKSSAEELQKVAADLRSAIWKQMADAGIKYIPSNTFSLYDQVLDTTAMLGAVPSRYNWNGGEIGFDVYFSMARGNASVPAMEMTKWFDTNYHYIVPELGPDVKFSYASHKAVDEFKEAKVLGVNTVPVLVGPVSYLLLSKPAKGVEKSFSLLSLIDKILPVYREVVAELKAAGATWIQFDEPTLVKDLNTHQLQAFTHAYAELESSLSGFNVLIETYFADVPAEAYKTLTSLKAVTAYGFDIVRGTKTLDLIKQGFPSGKFLFAGVVDGRNIWANSLASSLNTLQALGDIVGNDKVVVSTSCSLLHTAVDLVNETKLDQEIKSWLAFAAQKVVEVNALAKALSGQKDEVFFSANAAALDSRKSSPRVTNEAVQKAAAALKGSDHRRATNVSARLDSQQKKLNLPVLPTTTIGSFPQTADLRRVRREFKANKISEEDYIHFIKEEINNVVKLQEELDIDVLVHGEPERNDMVEYFGEQLSGFAFTANGWVQSYGSRCVKPPIIYGDVSRPKPMTVFWSSTAQSLTKRPMKGMLTGPVTILNWSFVRDDQPRFETCYQIALAIKDEVEDLEKAGITVIQIDEAALREGLPLRKSEEAFYLNWAVHSFRITNCGVEDTTQIHTHMCYSNFNDIIHSIIDMDADVITIENSRSDEKLLSVFREGVKYGAGIGPGIYDIHSPRIPPTEEIADRINKMLAVLESNILWVNPDCGLKTRKYTEVKPALTNMVAAAKLIRNQLASAK
;
A
#
# COMPACT_ATOMS: atom_id res chain seq x y z
N MET A 1 -9.69 -18.76 -28.72
CA MET A 1 -9.35 -18.74 -27.28
C MET A 1 -9.81 -17.42 -26.70
N ALA A 2 -10.15 -17.39 -25.41
CA ALA A 2 -10.76 -16.22 -24.79
C ALA A 2 -9.76 -15.42 -23.94
N SER A 3 -10.04 -14.12 -23.82
CA SER A 3 -9.30 -13.13 -23.04
C SER A 3 -10.19 -12.56 -21.94
N HIS A 4 -9.61 -12.29 -20.77
CA HIS A 4 -10.28 -11.79 -19.58
C HIS A 4 -9.42 -10.73 -18.88
N ILE A 5 -10.07 -9.75 -18.28
CA ILE A 5 -9.45 -8.78 -17.37
C ILE A 5 -10.18 -8.84 -16.04
N VAL A 6 -9.46 -9.11 -14.94
CA VAL A 6 -10.06 -9.22 -13.60
C VAL A 6 -10.68 -7.89 -13.15
N GLY A 7 -10.04 -6.77 -13.48
CA GLY A 7 -10.51 -5.42 -13.19
C GLY A 7 -9.59 -4.34 -13.77
N TYR A 8 -10.00 -3.07 -13.72
CA TYR A 8 -9.33 -1.97 -14.43
C TYR A 8 -9.13 -0.72 -13.55
N PRO A 9 -8.09 0.11 -13.76
CA PRO A 9 -7.95 1.40 -13.09
C PRO A 9 -9.14 2.34 -13.33
N ARG A 10 -9.61 2.97 -12.26
CA ARG A 10 -10.79 3.84 -12.29
C ARG A 10 -10.51 5.35 -12.26
N MET A 11 -9.25 5.74 -12.04
CA MET A 11 -8.90 7.16 -11.89
C MET A 11 -8.98 7.94 -13.21
N GLY A 12 -8.86 7.26 -14.34
CA GLY A 12 -8.74 7.84 -15.68
C GLY A 12 -7.29 8.19 -16.06
N PRO A 13 -6.98 8.31 -17.37
CA PRO A 13 -5.62 8.53 -17.86
C PRO A 13 -4.92 9.77 -17.29
N LYS A 14 -5.68 10.79 -16.90
CA LYS A 14 -5.16 12.05 -16.31
C LYS A 14 -5.72 12.31 -14.92
N ARG A 15 -6.24 11.27 -14.25
CA ARG A 15 -6.90 11.33 -12.93
C ARG A 15 -8.18 12.17 -12.94
N GLU A 16 -8.95 12.10 -14.01
CA GLU A 16 -10.24 12.77 -14.18
C GLU A 16 -11.15 12.54 -12.96
N LEU A 17 -11.24 11.30 -12.47
CA LEU A 17 -12.06 10.96 -11.30
C LEU A 17 -11.58 11.65 -10.02
N LYS A 18 -10.25 11.83 -9.85
CA LYS A 18 -9.68 12.49 -8.67
C LYS A 18 -10.23 13.91 -8.54
N PHE A 19 -10.13 14.66 -9.63
CA PHE A 19 -10.49 16.07 -9.63
C PHE A 19 -12.02 16.26 -9.60
N ALA A 20 -12.78 15.35 -10.21
CA ALA A 20 -14.23 15.36 -10.11
C ALA A 20 -14.71 15.11 -8.65
N LEU A 21 -14.12 14.12 -7.96
CA LEU A 21 -14.41 13.84 -6.55
C LEU A 21 -14.06 15.03 -5.65
N GLU A 22 -12.86 15.59 -5.81
CA GLU A 22 -12.41 16.73 -5.00
C GLU A 22 -13.26 17.99 -5.25
N SER A 23 -13.63 18.25 -6.51
CA SER A 23 -14.54 19.33 -6.87
C SER A 23 -15.92 19.16 -6.21
N PHE A 24 -16.47 17.94 -6.24
CA PHE A 24 -17.75 17.63 -5.60
C PHE A 24 -17.68 17.80 -4.08
N TRP A 25 -16.63 17.28 -3.44
CA TRP A 25 -16.43 17.40 -1.99
C TRP A 25 -16.19 18.83 -1.50
N ASP A 26 -15.60 19.68 -2.34
CA ASP A 26 -15.41 21.10 -2.06
C ASP A 26 -16.67 21.93 -2.36
N GLY A 27 -17.77 21.31 -2.83
CA GLY A 27 -19.01 21.99 -3.21
C GLY A 27 -18.88 22.83 -4.50
N LYS A 28 -17.87 22.57 -5.33
CA LYS A 28 -17.59 23.30 -6.58
C LYS A 28 -18.30 22.69 -7.79
N SER A 29 -18.80 21.46 -7.68
CA SER A 29 -19.58 20.78 -8.72
C SER A 29 -20.70 19.95 -8.10
N SER A 30 -21.75 19.72 -8.88
CA SER A 30 -22.95 18.96 -8.56
C SER A 30 -22.74 17.44 -8.58
N ALA A 31 -23.72 16.69 -8.05
CA ALA A 31 -23.73 15.23 -8.10
C ALA A 31 -23.87 14.71 -9.53
N GLU A 32 -24.64 15.41 -10.37
CA GLU A 32 -24.85 15.11 -11.79
C GLU A 32 -23.55 15.25 -12.58
N GLU A 33 -22.75 16.28 -12.30
CA GLU A 33 -21.43 16.46 -12.93
C GLU A 33 -20.45 15.35 -12.53
N LEU A 34 -20.43 14.94 -11.26
CA LEU A 34 -19.63 13.80 -10.80
C LEU A 34 -20.07 12.50 -11.50
N GLN A 35 -21.37 12.24 -11.56
CA GLN A 35 -21.92 11.06 -12.25
C GLN A 35 -21.60 11.08 -13.75
N LYS A 36 -21.62 12.24 -14.39
CA LYS A 36 -21.25 12.36 -15.81
C LYS A 36 -19.80 11.95 -16.06
N VAL A 37 -18.86 12.46 -15.25
CA VAL A 37 -17.44 12.08 -15.37
C VAL A 37 -17.26 10.58 -15.10
N ALA A 38 -17.95 10.04 -14.09
CA ALA A 38 -17.90 8.62 -13.77
C ALA A 38 -18.41 7.74 -14.92
N ALA A 39 -19.57 8.07 -15.51
CA ALA A 39 -20.15 7.36 -16.64
C ALA A 39 -19.26 7.44 -17.91
N ASP A 40 -18.67 8.61 -18.18
CA ASP A 40 -17.75 8.78 -19.31
C ASP A 40 -16.50 7.92 -19.16
N LEU A 41 -15.93 7.85 -17.95
CA LEU A 41 -14.78 6.99 -17.67
C LEU A 41 -15.15 5.51 -17.85
N ARG A 42 -16.27 5.05 -17.30
CA ARG A 42 -16.73 3.65 -17.49
C ARG A 42 -16.94 3.33 -18.97
N SER A 43 -17.61 4.22 -19.72
CA SER A 43 -17.82 4.02 -21.16
C SER A 43 -16.50 3.93 -21.91
N ALA A 44 -15.53 4.80 -21.63
CA ALA A 44 -14.22 4.79 -22.28
C ALA A 44 -13.46 3.48 -22.00
N ILE A 45 -13.47 3.03 -20.74
CA ILE A 45 -12.81 1.80 -20.29
C ILE A 45 -13.41 0.56 -20.98
N TRP A 46 -14.74 0.43 -21.02
CA TRP A 46 -15.39 -0.71 -21.66
C TRP A 46 -15.16 -0.75 -23.16
N LYS A 47 -15.26 0.40 -23.84
CA LYS A 47 -14.96 0.50 -25.27
C LYS A 47 -13.50 0.16 -25.56
N GLN A 48 -12.56 0.68 -24.79
CA GLN A 48 -11.15 0.37 -24.95
C GLN A 48 -10.88 -1.15 -24.86
N MET A 49 -11.44 -1.84 -23.88
CA MET A 49 -11.29 -3.30 -23.76
C MET A 49 -12.00 -4.06 -24.89
N ALA A 50 -13.18 -3.61 -25.31
CA ALA A 50 -13.91 -4.20 -26.43
C ALA A 50 -13.14 -4.04 -27.75
N ASP A 51 -12.61 -2.85 -28.03
CA ASP A 51 -11.81 -2.52 -29.22
C ASP A 51 -10.51 -3.33 -29.24
N ALA A 52 -9.92 -3.59 -28.07
CA ALA A 52 -8.78 -4.47 -27.93
C ALA A 52 -9.12 -5.96 -28.14
N GLY A 53 -10.40 -6.34 -28.21
CA GLY A 53 -10.87 -7.70 -28.42
C GLY A 53 -10.98 -8.56 -27.16
N ILE A 54 -11.13 -7.95 -25.98
CA ILE A 54 -11.35 -8.70 -24.74
C ILE A 54 -12.73 -9.36 -24.76
N LYS A 55 -12.78 -10.67 -24.51
CA LYS A 55 -14.05 -11.43 -24.47
C LYS A 55 -14.82 -11.20 -23.17
N TYR A 56 -14.13 -11.31 -22.04
CA TYR A 56 -14.73 -11.18 -20.71
C TYR A 56 -14.30 -9.85 -20.10
N ILE A 57 -15.12 -8.82 -20.34
CA ILE A 57 -14.87 -7.43 -19.92
C ILE A 57 -15.53 -7.19 -18.56
N PRO A 58 -14.80 -6.73 -17.53
CA PRO A 58 -15.39 -6.55 -16.20
C PRO A 58 -16.29 -5.31 -16.12
N SER A 59 -17.36 -5.41 -15.33
CA SER A 59 -18.20 -4.29 -14.86
C SER A 59 -18.32 -4.33 -13.33
N ASN A 60 -18.76 -3.25 -12.71
CA ASN A 60 -18.75 -3.06 -11.25
C ASN A 60 -17.34 -2.95 -10.62
N THR A 61 -16.29 -2.88 -11.44
CA THR A 61 -14.90 -2.62 -10.98
C THR A 61 -14.60 -1.14 -10.78
N PHE A 62 -15.37 -0.26 -11.45
CA PHE A 62 -15.38 1.16 -11.15
C PHE A 62 -15.90 1.40 -9.73
N SER A 63 -15.41 2.41 -9.05
CA SER A 63 -15.93 2.85 -7.74
C SER A 63 -15.62 4.32 -7.55
N LEU A 64 -16.48 5.01 -6.82
CA LEU A 64 -16.25 6.40 -6.43
C LEU A 64 -15.26 6.52 -5.26
N TYR A 65 -14.98 5.42 -4.54
CA TYR A 65 -14.02 5.45 -3.45
C TYR A 65 -13.33 4.12 -3.22
N ASP A 66 -14.09 3.04 -3.01
CA ASP A 66 -13.58 1.71 -2.67
C ASP A 66 -14.58 0.59 -2.99
N GLN A 67 -14.08 -0.54 -3.52
CA GLN A 67 -14.91 -1.68 -3.92
C GLN A 67 -15.52 -2.46 -2.74
N VAL A 68 -14.85 -2.47 -1.57
CA VAL A 68 -15.41 -3.11 -0.37
C VAL A 68 -16.49 -2.22 0.22
N LEU A 69 -16.29 -0.90 0.22
CA LEU A 69 -17.34 0.07 0.53
C LEU A 69 -18.55 -0.05 -0.40
N ASP A 70 -18.35 -0.29 -1.69
CA ASP A 70 -19.45 -0.56 -2.63
C ASP A 70 -20.25 -1.81 -2.22
N THR A 71 -19.59 -2.85 -1.73
CA THR A 71 -20.25 -4.06 -1.22
C THR A 71 -20.96 -3.79 0.12
N THR A 72 -20.37 -2.98 1.01
CA THR A 72 -21.05 -2.50 2.23
C THR A 72 -22.32 -1.73 1.90
N ALA A 73 -22.30 -0.87 0.88
CA ALA A 73 -23.48 -0.17 0.40
C ALA A 73 -24.50 -1.14 -0.23
N MET A 74 -24.05 -2.07 -1.08
CA MET A 74 -24.92 -3.11 -1.66
C MET A 74 -25.68 -3.88 -0.58
N LEU A 75 -25.02 -4.22 0.52
CA LEU A 75 -25.58 -4.98 1.64
C LEU A 75 -26.37 -4.12 2.65
N GLY A 76 -26.41 -2.80 2.50
CA GLY A 76 -27.03 -1.91 3.49
C GLY A 76 -26.35 -1.96 4.86
N ALA A 77 -25.06 -2.32 4.91
CA ALA A 77 -24.33 -2.55 6.15
C ALA A 77 -23.76 -1.25 6.73
N VAL A 78 -24.58 -0.19 6.78
CA VAL A 78 -24.17 1.15 7.22
C VAL A 78 -24.15 1.23 8.76
N PRO A 79 -23.03 1.63 9.39
CA PRO A 79 -23.00 1.83 10.84
C PRO A 79 -24.01 2.88 11.31
N SER A 80 -24.65 2.62 12.46
CA SER A 80 -25.74 3.46 13.01
C SER A 80 -25.38 4.93 13.18
N ARG A 81 -24.10 5.25 13.44
CA ARG A 81 -23.60 6.63 13.59
C ARG A 81 -23.81 7.50 12.35
N TYR A 82 -24.04 6.93 11.18
CA TYR A 82 -24.32 7.68 9.94
C TYR A 82 -25.81 7.93 9.70
N ASN A 83 -26.69 7.52 10.63
CA ASN A 83 -28.12 7.82 10.64
C ASN A 83 -28.87 7.46 9.33
N TRP A 84 -28.44 6.39 8.66
CA TRP A 84 -29.14 5.87 7.49
C TRP A 84 -30.34 5.02 7.93
N ASN A 85 -31.53 5.36 7.40
CA ASN A 85 -32.81 4.78 7.82
C ASN A 85 -33.40 3.77 6.82
N GLY A 86 -32.58 3.25 5.90
CA GLY A 86 -32.99 2.35 4.82
C GLY A 86 -33.18 3.05 3.46
N GLY A 87 -33.43 2.27 2.40
CA GLY A 87 -33.60 2.74 1.02
C GLY A 87 -32.28 2.79 0.22
N GLU A 88 -32.31 3.31 -1.00
CA GLU A 88 -31.09 3.40 -1.84
C GLU A 88 -30.05 4.32 -1.19
N ILE A 89 -28.81 3.85 -1.08
CA ILE A 89 -27.70 4.62 -0.51
C ILE A 89 -27.22 5.64 -1.53
N GLY A 90 -27.45 6.92 -1.22
CA GLY A 90 -26.93 8.06 -1.99
C GLY A 90 -25.50 8.47 -1.61
N PHE A 91 -24.99 9.49 -2.30
CA PHE A 91 -23.64 10.04 -2.13
C PHE A 91 -23.33 10.51 -0.71
N ASP A 92 -24.29 11.11 -0.02
CA ASP A 92 -24.07 11.65 1.34
C ASP A 92 -23.68 10.53 2.31
N VAL A 93 -24.42 9.43 2.32
CA VAL A 93 -24.14 8.28 3.20
C VAL A 93 -22.87 7.57 2.76
N TYR A 94 -22.70 7.35 1.45
CA TYR A 94 -21.52 6.68 0.88
C TYR A 94 -20.22 7.42 1.24
N PHE A 95 -20.15 8.73 0.98
CA PHE A 95 -18.97 9.52 1.32
C PHE A 95 -18.83 9.76 2.82
N SER A 96 -19.93 9.83 3.58
CA SER A 96 -19.84 9.91 5.04
C SER A 96 -19.16 8.66 5.62
N MET A 97 -19.45 7.46 5.11
CA MET A 97 -18.71 6.25 5.50
C MET A 97 -17.24 6.32 5.09
N ALA A 98 -16.95 6.77 3.88
CA ALA A 98 -15.61 6.79 3.29
C ALA A 98 -14.63 7.78 3.93
N ARG A 99 -15.10 8.99 4.26
CA ARG A 99 -14.25 10.12 4.67
C ARG A 99 -14.79 10.91 5.87
N GLY A 100 -15.87 10.46 6.48
CA GLY A 100 -16.50 11.15 7.61
C GLY A 100 -17.20 12.44 7.18
N ASN A 101 -17.71 13.16 8.17
CA ASN A 101 -18.34 14.46 8.00
C ASN A 101 -17.98 15.37 9.19
N ALA A 102 -18.62 16.55 9.30
CA ALA A 102 -18.35 17.51 10.36
C ALA A 102 -18.59 17.00 11.79
N SER A 103 -19.38 15.93 11.94
CA SER A 103 -19.84 15.41 13.24
C SER A 103 -19.46 13.96 13.51
N VAL A 104 -19.18 13.16 12.47
CA VAL A 104 -18.95 11.72 12.58
C VAL A 104 -17.65 11.33 11.88
N PRO A 105 -16.78 10.52 12.52
CA PRO A 105 -15.56 10.03 11.87
C PRO A 105 -15.88 9.02 10.76
N ALA A 106 -14.96 8.90 9.80
CA ALA A 106 -15.00 7.87 8.75
C ALA A 106 -14.94 6.44 9.34
N MET A 107 -15.25 5.44 8.52
CA MET A 107 -14.92 4.04 8.80
C MET A 107 -13.42 3.82 8.71
N GLU A 108 -12.92 2.78 9.39
CA GLU A 108 -11.51 2.41 9.34
C GLU A 108 -11.12 2.05 7.89
N MET A 109 -9.95 2.50 7.44
CA MET A 109 -9.32 2.01 6.22
C MET A 109 -8.08 1.19 6.54
N THR A 110 -7.84 0.11 5.80
CA THR A 110 -6.63 -0.72 5.95
C THR A 110 -6.13 -1.19 4.58
N LYS A 111 -4.89 -1.69 4.53
CA LYS A 111 -4.28 -2.21 3.31
C LYS A 111 -5.08 -3.38 2.74
N TRP A 112 -5.28 -3.35 1.43
CA TRP A 112 -5.84 -4.46 0.66
C TRP A 112 -4.74 -5.48 0.42
N PHE A 113 -4.72 -6.54 1.22
CA PHE A 113 -3.70 -7.59 1.19
C PHE A 113 -2.28 -7.00 1.28
N ASP A 114 -1.33 -7.50 0.50
CA ASP A 114 0.06 -7.03 0.42
C ASP A 114 0.23 -5.94 -0.66
N THR A 115 -0.82 -5.16 -0.96
CA THR A 115 -0.82 -4.08 -1.95
C THR A 115 -0.73 -2.68 -1.34
N ASN A 116 -0.37 -1.69 -2.14
CA ASN A 116 -0.36 -0.27 -1.72
C ASN A 116 -1.76 0.39 -1.76
N TYR A 117 -2.79 -0.37 -2.15
CA TYR A 117 -4.18 0.06 -2.12
C TYR A 117 -4.79 -0.18 -0.73
N HIS A 118 -5.75 0.66 -0.32
CA HIS A 118 -6.48 0.51 0.94
C HIS A 118 -7.97 0.42 0.68
N TYR A 119 -8.65 -0.42 1.44
CA TYR A 119 -10.10 -0.58 1.41
C TYR A 119 -10.73 -0.08 2.72
N ILE A 120 -12.04 0.18 2.69
CA ILE A 120 -12.81 0.54 3.87
C ILE A 120 -13.30 -0.74 4.56
N VAL A 121 -12.91 -0.92 5.82
CA VAL A 121 -13.21 -2.13 6.61
C VAL A 121 -14.68 -2.12 7.03
N PRO A 122 -15.50 -3.10 6.63
CA PRO A 122 -16.87 -3.17 7.11
C PRO A 122 -16.94 -3.39 8.63
N GLU A 123 -17.81 -2.63 9.30
CA GLU A 123 -17.99 -2.69 10.75
C GLU A 123 -19.30 -3.39 11.07
N LEU A 124 -19.22 -4.66 11.48
CA LEU A 124 -20.40 -5.53 11.56
C LEU A 124 -20.69 -5.98 13.00
N GLY A 125 -21.95 -6.32 13.25
CA GLY A 125 -22.40 -6.87 14.52
C GLY A 125 -23.65 -7.72 14.33
N PRO A 126 -24.11 -8.41 15.38
CA PRO A 126 -25.30 -9.28 15.30
C PRO A 126 -26.57 -8.51 14.90
N ASP A 127 -26.66 -7.22 15.23
CA ASP A 127 -27.85 -6.39 15.05
C ASP A 127 -27.90 -5.64 13.72
N VAL A 128 -26.87 -5.77 12.87
CA VAL A 128 -26.88 -5.16 11.53
C VAL A 128 -28.02 -5.78 10.72
N LYS A 129 -28.85 -4.91 10.15
CA LYS A 129 -29.94 -5.31 9.25
C LYS A 129 -29.47 -5.15 7.82
N PHE A 130 -29.13 -6.26 7.18
CA PHE A 130 -28.75 -6.27 5.78
C PHE A 130 -29.98 -6.13 4.89
N SER A 131 -29.83 -5.38 3.80
CA SER A 131 -30.85 -5.17 2.79
C SER A 131 -30.19 -4.77 1.48
N TYR A 132 -30.79 -5.11 0.34
CA TYR A 132 -30.28 -4.67 -0.95
C TYR A 132 -30.46 -3.15 -1.10
N ALA A 133 -29.39 -2.38 -0.90
CA ALA A 133 -29.46 -0.93 -0.73
C ALA A 133 -28.59 -0.13 -1.72
N SER A 134 -27.98 -0.81 -2.70
CA SER A 134 -27.26 -0.14 -3.79
C SER A 134 -27.30 -1.00 -5.05
N HIS A 135 -27.92 -0.50 -6.12
CA HIS A 135 -28.11 -1.21 -7.39
C HIS A 135 -26.95 -1.04 -8.38
N LYS A 136 -25.84 -0.44 -7.93
CA LYS A 136 -24.63 -0.15 -8.73
C LYS A 136 -24.22 -1.27 -9.70
N ALA A 137 -24.17 -2.52 -9.24
CA ALA A 137 -23.71 -3.64 -10.08
C ALA A 137 -24.61 -3.91 -11.29
N VAL A 138 -25.93 -3.88 -11.09
CA VAL A 138 -26.90 -4.08 -12.18
C VAL A 138 -27.02 -2.84 -13.07
N ASP A 139 -26.88 -1.66 -12.50
CA ASP A 139 -26.91 -0.40 -13.24
C ASP A 139 -25.72 -0.27 -14.18
N GLU A 140 -24.50 -0.55 -13.70
CA GLU A 140 -23.29 -0.55 -14.55
C GLU A 140 -23.35 -1.63 -15.64
N PHE A 141 -23.91 -2.81 -15.33
CA PHE A 141 -24.11 -3.84 -16.34
C PHE A 141 -25.09 -3.39 -17.44
N LYS A 142 -26.23 -2.80 -17.06
CA LYS A 142 -27.22 -2.24 -18.00
C LYS A 142 -26.61 -1.10 -18.82
N GLU A 143 -25.84 -0.22 -18.20
CA GLU A 143 -25.14 0.89 -18.85
C GLU A 143 -24.19 0.39 -19.94
N ALA A 144 -23.32 -0.58 -19.61
CA ALA A 144 -22.41 -1.20 -20.58
C ALA A 144 -23.17 -1.87 -21.73
N LYS A 145 -24.26 -2.57 -21.42
CA LYS A 145 -25.12 -3.24 -22.40
C LYS A 145 -25.76 -2.27 -23.38
N VAL A 146 -26.21 -1.10 -22.93
CA VAL A 146 -26.72 -0.02 -23.80
C VAL A 146 -25.64 0.49 -24.76
N LEU A 147 -24.37 0.48 -24.34
CA LEU A 147 -23.22 0.81 -25.19
C LEU A 147 -22.82 -0.32 -26.15
N GLY A 148 -23.53 -1.44 -26.16
CA GLY A 148 -23.23 -2.61 -26.99
C GLY A 148 -22.12 -3.51 -26.45
N VAL A 149 -21.71 -3.31 -25.20
CA VAL A 149 -20.64 -4.10 -24.55
C VAL A 149 -21.27 -5.02 -23.50
N ASN A 150 -21.19 -6.34 -23.71
CA ASN A 150 -21.64 -7.30 -22.72
C ASN A 150 -20.52 -7.58 -21.71
N THR A 151 -20.75 -7.24 -20.45
CA THR A 151 -19.73 -7.33 -19.39
C THR A 151 -19.95 -8.51 -18.45
N VAL A 152 -18.96 -8.77 -17.61
CA VAL A 152 -18.99 -9.69 -16.47
C VAL A 152 -19.08 -8.84 -15.19
N PRO A 153 -20.20 -8.83 -14.46
CA PRO A 153 -20.30 -8.17 -13.16
C PRO A 153 -19.32 -8.80 -12.16
N VAL A 154 -18.54 -7.96 -11.48
CA VAL A 154 -17.57 -8.36 -10.45
C VAL A 154 -18.11 -8.00 -9.08
N LEU A 155 -18.18 -8.97 -8.17
CA LEU A 155 -18.59 -8.78 -6.78
C LEU A 155 -17.49 -9.27 -5.84
N VAL A 156 -17.26 -8.57 -4.74
CA VAL A 156 -16.49 -9.17 -3.63
C VAL A 156 -17.32 -10.33 -3.09
N GLY A 157 -16.72 -11.51 -3.01
CA GLY A 157 -17.38 -12.73 -2.57
C GLY A 157 -17.88 -12.62 -1.12
N PRO A 158 -19.02 -13.28 -0.79
CA PRO A 158 -19.67 -13.10 0.51
C PRO A 158 -18.79 -13.53 1.68
N VAL A 159 -17.95 -14.55 1.50
CA VAL A 159 -17.08 -15.04 2.59
C VAL A 159 -15.87 -14.13 2.77
N SER A 160 -15.21 -13.73 1.68
CA SER A 160 -14.12 -12.75 1.75
C SER A 160 -14.58 -11.41 2.34
N TYR A 161 -15.78 -10.93 2.00
CA TYR A 161 -16.35 -9.72 2.60
C TYR A 161 -16.38 -9.82 4.14
N LEU A 162 -16.90 -10.92 4.69
CA LEU A 162 -16.95 -11.14 6.14
C LEU A 162 -15.58 -11.33 6.77
N LEU A 163 -14.66 -12.04 6.10
CA LEU A 163 -13.28 -12.23 6.58
C LEU A 163 -12.43 -10.95 6.54
N LEU A 164 -12.82 -9.97 5.71
CA LEU A 164 -12.23 -8.64 5.64
C LEU A 164 -12.94 -7.62 6.53
N SER A 165 -14.02 -8.00 7.20
CA SER A 165 -14.76 -7.15 8.13
C SER A 165 -14.15 -7.18 9.54
N LYS A 166 -14.61 -6.27 10.40
CA LYS A 166 -14.31 -6.27 11.84
C LYS A 166 -15.59 -6.14 12.67
N PRO A 167 -15.63 -6.70 13.89
CA PRO A 167 -16.70 -6.39 14.82
C PRO A 167 -16.77 -4.89 15.10
N ALA A 168 -17.96 -4.30 15.04
CA ALA A 168 -18.18 -2.91 15.43
C ALA A 168 -17.87 -2.69 16.92
N LYS A 169 -17.63 -1.43 17.32
CA LYS A 169 -17.40 -1.09 18.72
C LYS A 169 -18.59 -1.53 19.59
N GLY A 170 -18.29 -2.19 20.71
CA GLY A 170 -19.29 -2.70 21.65
C GLY A 170 -19.77 -4.14 21.37
N VAL A 171 -19.37 -4.75 20.25
CA VAL A 171 -19.64 -6.16 19.96
C VAL A 171 -18.74 -7.06 20.82
N GLU A 172 -19.30 -8.15 21.34
CA GLU A 172 -18.57 -9.11 22.17
C GLU A 172 -17.39 -9.74 21.44
N LYS A 173 -16.27 -9.98 22.15
CA LYS A 173 -15.06 -10.61 21.56
C LYS A 173 -15.28 -12.05 21.07
N SER A 174 -16.28 -12.74 21.60
CA SER A 174 -16.71 -14.10 21.21
C SER A 174 -17.44 -14.13 19.87
N PHE A 175 -17.90 -12.99 19.36
CA PHE A 175 -18.67 -12.90 18.13
C PHE A 175 -17.84 -13.29 16.90
N SER A 176 -18.38 -14.19 16.08
CA SER A 176 -17.78 -14.59 14.81
C SER A 176 -18.46 -13.86 13.65
N LEU A 177 -17.69 -13.13 12.85
CA LEU A 177 -18.20 -12.45 11.64
C LEU A 177 -18.83 -13.43 10.65
N LEU A 178 -18.27 -14.64 10.54
CA LEU A 178 -18.81 -15.68 9.66
C LEU A 178 -20.21 -16.15 10.07
N SER A 179 -20.65 -15.90 11.31
CA SER A 179 -22.04 -16.17 11.72
C SER A 179 -23.08 -15.31 10.99
N LEU A 180 -22.64 -14.26 10.30
CA LEU A 180 -23.50 -13.39 9.49
C LEU A 180 -23.71 -13.90 8.07
N ILE A 181 -23.10 -15.02 7.66
CA ILE A 181 -23.15 -15.51 6.28
C ILE A 181 -24.59 -15.68 5.80
N ASP A 182 -25.43 -16.36 6.58
CA ASP A 182 -26.84 -16.60 6.23
C ASP A 182 -27.69 -15.31 6.19
N LYS A 183 -27.21 -14.23 6.80
CA LYS A 183 -27.88 -12.92 6.76
C LYS A 183 -27.52 -12.10 5.53
N ILE A 184 -26.33 -12.29 4.93
CA ILE A 184 -25.91 -11.55 3.73
C ILE A 184 -26.26 -12.29 2.44
N LEU A 185 -26.31 -13.62 2.45
CA LEU A 185 -26.61 -14.42 1.25
C LEU A 185 -27.95 -14.06 0.58
N PRO A 186 -29.05 -13.74 1.29
CA PRO A 186 -30.29 -13.29 0.66
C PRO A 186 -30.10 -12.09 -0.28
N VAL A 187 -29.32 -11.08 0.15
CA VAL A 187 -29.03 -9.90 -0.69
C VAL A 187 -28.21 -10.29 -1.92
N TYR A 188 -27.23 -11.20 -1.77
CA TYR A 188 -26.50 -11.72 -2.93
C TYR A 188 -27.44 -12.47 -3.91
N ARG A 189 -28.43 -13.21 -3.43
CA ARG A 189 -29.43 -13.87 -4.30
C ARG A 189 -30.26 -12.84 -5.08
N GLU A 190 -30.67 -11.75 -4.43
CA GLU A 190 -31.39 -10.65 -5.07
C GLU A 190 -30.55 -9.99 -6.17
N VAL A 191 -29.30 -9.63 -5.87
CA VAL A 191 -28.34 -9.06 -6.85
C VAL A 191 -28.16 -10.00 -8.04
N VAL A 192 -27.93 -11.29 -7.79
CA VAL A 192 -27.77 -12.31 -8.84
C VAL A 192 -29.03 -12.43 -9.70
N ALA A 193 -30.21 -12.42 -9.09
CA ALA A 193 -31.48 -12.49 -9.81
C ALA A 193 -31.67 -11.27 -10.74
N GLU A 194 -31.36 -10.06 -10.26
CA GLU A 194 -31.44 -8.85 -11.07
C GLU A 194 -30.43 -8.83 -12.23
N LEU A 195 -29.20 -9.30 -11.99
CA LEU A 195 -28.20 -9.44 -13.05
C LEU A 195 -28.65 -10.43 -14.13
N LYS A 196 -29.27 -11.57 -13.76
CA LYS A 196 -29.88 -12.49 -14.74
C LYS A 196 -30.98 -11.81 -15.52
N ALA A 197 -31.88 -11.12 -14.84
CA ALA A 197 -33.00 -10.43 -15.47
C ALA A 197 -32.52 -9.35 -16.45
N ALA A 198 -31.42 -8.67 -16.13
CA ALA A 198 -30.76 -7.72 -17.03
C ALA A 198 -30.08 -8.40 -18.23
N GLY A 199 -29.85 -9.72 -18.16
CA GLY A 199 -29.30 -10.55 -19.22
C GLY A 199 -27.80 -10.85 -19.09
N ALA A 200 -27.22 -10.73 -17.90
CA ALA A 200 -25.88 -11.21 -17.64
C ALA A 200 -25.84 -12.74 -17.74
N THR A 201 -24.78 -13.28 -18.32
CA THR A 201 -24.57 -14.75 -18.50
C THR A 201 -23.33 -15.26 -17.79
N TRP A 202 -22.49 -14.35 -17.30
CA TRP A 202 -21.32 -14.59 -16.48
C TRP A 202 -21.36 -13.70 -15.25
N ILE A 203 -20.78 -14.16 -14.15
CA ILE A 203 -20.54 -13.38 -12.94
C ILE A 203 -19.20 -13.79 -12.34
N GLN A 204 -18.47 -12.82 -11.80
CA GLN A 204 -17.22 -13.04 -11.09
C GLN A 204 -17.42 -12.72 -9.60
N PHE A 205 -17.03 -13.66 -8.74
CA PHE A 205 -16.86 -13.43 -7.31
C PHE A 205 -15.37 -13.42 -6.98
N ASP A 206 -14.91 -12.30 -6.44
CA ASP A 206 -13.58 -12.17 -5.91
C ASP A 206 -13.54 -12.79 -4.51
N GLU A 207 -12.88 -13.95 -4.38
CA GLU A 207 -12.63 -14.61 -3.10
C GLU A 207 -11.13 -14.63 -2.75
N PRO A 208 -10.45 -13.48 -2.71
CA PRO A 208 -8.99 -13.43 -2.54
C PRO A 208 -8.52 -13.89 -1.16
N THR A 209 -9.40 -14.02 -0.18
CA THR A 209 -9.00 -14.56 1.13
C THR A 209 -8.61 -16.04 1.06
N LEU A 210 -8.99 -16.76 -0.01
CA LEU A 210 -8.60 -18.16 -0.25
C LEU A 210 -7.08 -18.35 -0.42
N VAL A 211 -6.31 -17.30 -0.73
CA VAL A 211 -4.84 -17.41 -0.80
C VAL A 211 -4.16 -17.33 0.58
N LYS A 212 -4.91 -17.02 1.64
CA LYS A 212 -4.40 -16.91 3.02
C LYS A 212 -4.34 -18.26 3.72
N ASP A 213 -3.65 -18.33 4.86
CA ASP A 213 -3.73 -19.44 5.80
C ASP A 213 -5.10 -19.47 6.52
N LEU A 214 -6.08 -20.15 5.91
CA LEU A 214 -7.42 -20.33 6.46
C LEU A 214 -7.54 -21.65 7.24
N ASN A 215 -8.26 -21.62 8.36
CA ASN A 215 -8.59 -22.83 9.11
C ASN A 215 -9.80 -23.57 8.49
N THR A 216 -10.05 -24.79 8.96
CA THR A 216 -11.13 -25.65 8.44
C THR A 216 -12.51 -25.00 8.53
N HIS A 217 -12.83 -24.31 9.63
CA HIS A 217 -14.12 -23.64 9.79
C HIS A 217 -14.29 -22.49 8.78
N GLN A 218 -13.22 -21.74 8.50
CA GLN A 218 -13.23 -20.70 7.48
C GLN A 218 -13.42 -21.28 6.08
N LEU A 219 -12.73 -22.36 5.74
CA LEU A 219 -12.90 -23.05 4.44
C LEU A 219 -14.32 -23.61 4.27
N GLN A 220 -14.89 -24.19 5.32
CA GLN A 220 -16.27 -24.70 5.32
C GLN A 220 -17.30 -23.59 5.05
N ALA A 221 -17.04 -22.35 5.46
CA ALA A 221 -17.92 -21.22 5.16
C ALA A 221 -18.06 -20.96 3.65
N PHE A 222 -17.01 -21.19 2.85
CA PHE A 222 -17.09 -21.13 1.38
C PHE A 222 -17.99 -22.25 0.85
N THR A 223 -17.75 -23.50 1.27
CA THR A 223 -18.58 -24.63 0.86
C THR A 223 -20.06 -24.38 1.16
N HIS A 224 -20.36 -23.87 2.35
CA HIS A 224 -21.71 -23.51 2.77
C HIS A 224 -22.30 -22.40 1.90
N ALA A 225 -21.60 -21.27 1.77
CA ALA A 225 -22.08 -20.11 1.02
C ALA A 225 -22.41 -20.44 -0.44
N TYR A 226 -21.54 -21.17 -1.14
CA TYR A 226 -21.75 -21.50 -2.55
C TYR A 226 -22.73 -22.66 -2.75
N ALA A 227 -22.93 -23.54 -1.76
CA ALA A 227 -24.05 -24.48 -1.78
C ALA A 227 -25.40 -23.74 -1.64
N GLU A 228 -25.49 -22.79 -0.70
CA GLU A 228 -26.69 -21.97 -0.50
C GLU A 228 -27.00 -21.03 -1.67
N LEU A 229 -26.00 -20.65 -2.47
CA LEU A 229 -26.20 -19.86 -3.69
C LEU A 229 -26.46 -20.70 -4.94
N GLU A 230 -26.29 -22.04 -4.90
CA GLU A 230 -26.32 -22.91 -6.08
C GLU A 230 -27.58 -22.73 -6.94
N SER A 231 -28.75 -22.75 -6.31
CA SER A 231 -30.04 -22.56 -6.99
C SER A 231 -30.14 -21.20 -7.69
N SER A 232 -29.67 -20.14 -7.00
CA SER A 232 -29.68 -18.77 -7.50
C SER A 232 -28.63 -18.56 -8.58
N LEU A 233 -27.55 -19.35 -8.62
CA LEU A 233 -26.50 -19.31 -9.63
C LEU A 233 -26.77 -20.24 -10.83
N SER A 234 -27.76 -21.13 -10.77
CA SER A 234 -28.12 -22.02 -11.87
C SER A 234 -28.36 -21.27 -13.19
N GLY A 235 -27.67 -21.65 -14.27
CA GLY A 235 -27.74 -20.97 -15.56
C GLY A 235 -26.79 -19.77 -15.74
N PHE A 236 -26.02 -19.41 -14.71
CA PHE A 236 -24.83 -18.56 -14.87
C PHE A 236 -23.59 -19.40 -15.14
N ASN A 237 -22.63 -18.81 -15.83
CA ASN A 237 -21.23 -19.18 -15.62
C ASN A 237 -20.67 -18.35 -14.47
N VAL A 238 -20.18 -19.03 -13.44
CA VAL A 238 -19.67 -18.43 -12.21
C VAL A 238 -18.15 -18.61 -12.17
N LEU A 239 -17.44 -17.49 -12.14
CA LEU A 239 -16.00 -17.41 -11.95
C LEU A 239 -15.70 -17.06 -10.49
N ILE A 240 -14.86 -17.84 -9.83
CA ILE A 240 -14.22 -17.45 -8.56
C ILE A 240 -12.80 -17.02 -8.85
N GLU A 241 -12.48 -15.76 -8.57
CA GLU A 241 -11.14 -15.19 -8.74
C GLU A 241 -10.33 -15.26 -7.45
N THR A 242 -9.05 -15.62 -7.58
CA THR A 242 -8.06 -15.65 -6.50
C THR A 242 -6.76 -15.02 -6.99
N TYR A 243 -6.13 -14.19 -6.15
CA TYR A 243 -4.96 -13.42 -6.58
C TYR A 243 -4.01 -13.04 -5.44
N PHE A 244 -2.81 -12.55 -5.83
CA PHE A 244 -1.70 -12.06 -5.00
C PHE A 244 -0.76 -13.12 -4.42
N ALA A 245 -1.20 -14.36 -4.29
CA ALA A 245 -0.38 -15.50 -3.87
C ALA A 245 -0.94 -16.82 -4.43
N ASP A 246 -0.25 -17.93 -4.16
CA ASP A 246 -0.75 -19.26 -4.49
C ASP A 246 -1.92 -19.68 -3.59
N VAL A 247 -2.78 -20.54 -4.12
CA VAL A 247 -3.88 -21.13 -3.36
C VAL A 247 -3.36 -22.34 -2.58
N PRO A 248 -3.48 -22.38 -1.23
CA PRO A 248 -3.02 -23.51 -0.43
C PRO A 248 -3.75 -24.80 -0.78
N ALA A 249 -3.12 -25.96 -0.62
CA ALA A 249 -3.65 -27.24 -1.07
C ALA A 249 -5.09 -27.55 -0.57
N GLU A 250 -5.40 -27.32 0.71
CA GLU A 250 -6.75 -27.52 1.25
C GLU A 250 -7.75 -26.47 0.76
N ALA A 251 -7.31 -25.23 0.58
CA ALA A 251 -8.12 -24.18 -0.04
C ALA A 251 -8.41 -24.50 -1.51
N TYR A 252 -7.44 -25.05 -2.24
CA TYR A 252 -7.60 -25.48 -3.63
C TYR A 252 -8.63 -26.60 -3.75
N LYS A 253 -8.58 -27.61 -2.86
CA LYS A 253 -9.61 -28.66 -2.79
C LYS A 253 -11.01 -28.09 -2.51
N THR A 254 -11.09 -27.15 -1.56
CA THR A 254 -12.35 -26.48 -1.22
C THR A 254 -12.88 -25.70 -2.43
N LEU A 255 -12.06 -24.81 -2.99
CA LEU A 255 -12.36 -23.98 -4.16
C LEU A 255 -12.85 -24.82 -5.34
N THR A 256 -12.09 -25.84 -5.73
CA THR A 256 -12.37 -26.67 -6.92
C THR A 256 -13.59 -27.60 -6.76
N SER A 257 -14.15 -27.72 -5.55
CA SER A 257 -15.34 -28.51 -5.25
C SER A 257 -16.60 -27.67 -4.95
N LEU A 258 -16.50 -26.33 -5.00
CA LEU A 258 -17.63 -25.44 -4.76
C LEU A 258 -18.78 -25.69 -5.76
N LYS A 259 -20.01 -25.63 -5.25
CA LYS A 259 -21.23 -25.82 -6.04
C LYS A 259 -21.49 -24.64 -6.95
N ALA A 260 -22.16 -24.89 -8.08
CA ALA A 260 -22.43 -23.93 -9.17
C ALA A 260 -21.23 -23.20 -9.80
N VAL A 261 -20.01 -23.32 -9.28
CA VAL A 261 -18.82 -22.69 -9.85
C VAL A 261 -18.44 -23.36 -11.17
N THR A 262 -18.29 -22.58 -12.24
CA THR A 262 -17.95 -23.09 -13.58
C THR A 262 -16.53 -22.74 -14.01
N ALA A 263 -15.90 -21.77 -13.35
CA ALA A 263 -14.59 -21.26 -13.70
C ALA A 263 -13.78 -20.87 -12.46
N TYR A 264 -12.47 -21.03 -12.55
CA TYR A 264 -11.52 -20.68 -11.48
C TYR A 264 -10.41 -19.79 -12.03
N GLY A 265 -10.20 -18.64 -11.41
CA GLY A 265 -9.14 -17.71 -11.73
C GLY A 265 -7.99 -17.79 -10.74
N PHE A 266 -6.78 -17.87 -11.29
CA PHE A 266 -5.55 -18.03 -10.52
C PHE A 266 -4.49 -17.04 -10.97
N ASP A 267 -3.81 -16.43 -10.01
CA ASP A 267 -2.59 -15.67 -10.20
C ASP A 267 -1.42 -16.62 -10.53
N ILE A 268 -0.99 -16.62 -11.79
CA ILE A 268 0.14 -17.43 -12.29
C ILE A 268 1.43 -16.59 -12.39
N VAL A 269 1.44 -15.38 -11.83
CA VAL A 269 2.64 -14.54 -11.71
C VAL A 269 3.25 -14.68 -10.33
N ARG A 270 2.46 -14.41 -9.28
CA ARG A 270 2.87 -14.54 -7.87
C ARG A 270 2.49 -15.89 -7.27
N GLY A 271 1.42 -16.51 -7.74
CA GLY A 271 0.90 -17.77 -7.23
C GLY A 271 1.31 -19.01 -8.02
N THR A 272 2.52 -19.01 -8.60
CA THR A 272 2.99 -20.08 -9.52
C THR A 272 2.97 -21.48 -8.92
N LYS A 273 3.06 -21.63 -7.58
CA LYS A 273 2.92 -22.92 -6.89
C LYS A 273 1.55 -23.59 -7.11
N THR A 274 0.51 -22.81 -7.43
CA THR A 274 -0.82 -23.33 -7.78
C THR A 274 -0.78 -24.18 -9.06
N LEU A 275 0.19 -23.94 -9.96
CA LEU A 275 0.36 -24.75 -11.17
C LEU A 275 0.60 -26.23 -10.85
N ASP A 276 1.28 -26.53 -9.74
CA ASP A 276 1.55 -27.91 -9.36
C ASP A 276 0.28 -28.62 -8.85
N LEU A 277 -0.64 -27.89 -8.21
CA LEU A 277 -1.95 -28.41 -7.83
C LEU A 277 -2.84 -28.66 -9.05
N ILE A 278 -2.79 -27.75 -10.05
CA ILE A 278 -3.51 -27.92 -11.32
C ILE A 278 -3.03 -29.17 -12.07
N LYS A 279 -1.71 -29.42 -12.12
CA LYS A 279 -1.14 -30.64 -12.73
C LYS A 279 -1.55 -31.92 -12.01
N GLN A 280 -1.73 -31.87 -10.69
CA GLN A 280 -2.19 -33.02 -9.90
C GLN A 280 -3.67 -33.34 -10.17
N GLY A 281 -4.47 -32.33 -10.47
CA GLY A 281 -5.85 -32.52 -10.90
C GLY A 281 -6.62 -31.22 -11.01
N PHE A 282 -7.42 -31.12 -12.07
CA PHE A 282 -8.34 -30.01 -12.30
C PHE A 282 -9.75 -30.54 -12.60
N PRO A 283 -10.82 -29.89 -12.11
CA PRO A 283 -12.19 -30.34 -12.36
C PRO A 283 -12.56 -30.41 -13.84
N SER A 284 -13.11 -31.55 -14.27
CA SER A 284 -13.51 -31.76 -15.66
C SER A 284 -14.59 -30.76 -16.11
N GLY A 285 -14.43 -30.23 -17.33
CA GLY A 285 -15.39 -29.33 -17.99
C GLY A 285 -15.43 -27.89 -17.45
N LYS A 286 -14.68 -27.58 -16.40
CA LYS A 286 -14.56 -26.22 -15.81
C LYS A 286 -13.54 -25.39 -16.58
N PHE A 287 -13.71 -24.07 -16.56
CA PHE A 287 -12.76 -23.14 -17.17
C PHE A 287 -11.64 -22.79 -16.20
N LEU A 288 -10.43 -22.61 -16.74
CA LEU A 288 -9.27 -22.12 -16.04
C LEU A 288 -8.92 -20.73 -16.57
N PHE A 289 -9.03 -19.71 -15.72
CA PHE A 289 -8.65 -18.34 -16.02
C PHE A 289 -7.20 -18.14 -15.54
N ALA A 290 -6.27 -18.19 -16.50
CA ALA A 290 -4.83 -18.16 -16.24
C ALA A 290 -4.32 -16.73 -16.18
N GLY A 291 -4.11 -16.21 -14.97
CA GLY A 291 -3.61 -14.87 -14.71
C GLY A 291 -2.11 -14.74 -14.98
N VAL A 292 -1.71 -14.73 -16.25
CA VAL A 292 -0.29 -14.71 -16.69
C VAL A 292 0.24 -13.30 -17.00
N VAL A 293 -0.64 -12.30 -17.13
CA VAL A 293 -0.24 -10.90 -17.33
C VAL A 293 -0.28 -10.16 -16.00
N ASP A 294 0.87 -9.68 -15.52
CA ASP A 294 1.00 -9.09 -14.18
C ASP A 294 0.19 -7.79 -14.03
N GLY A 295 -0.82 -7.78 -13.16
CA GLY A 295 -1.61 -6.60 -12.81
C GLY A 295 -1.04 -5.74 -11.67
N ARG A 296 0.04 -6.16 -11.02
CA ARG A 296 0.68 -5.44 -9.89
C ARG A 296 1.97 -4.71 -10.24
N ASN A 297 2.48 -4.89 -11.45
CA ASN A 297 3.71 -4.24 -11.90
C ASN A 297 3.50 -3.56 -13.28
N ILE A 298 4.54 -2.95 -13.79
CA ILE A 298 4.54 -2.16 -15.04
C ILE A 298 5.43 -2.75 -16.11
N TRP A 299 6.05 -3.91 -15.89
CA TRP A 299 6.88 -4.55 -16.90
C TRP A 299 6.01 -5.14 -18.02
N ALA A 300 6.53 -5.06 -19.24
CA ALA A 300 5.99 -5.76 -20.39
C ALA A 300 6.09 -7.28 -20.17
N ASN A 301 5.03 -8.00 -20.53
CA ASN A 301 4.96 -9.43 -20.32
C ASN A 301 6.01 -10.18 -21.16
N SER A 302 6.55 -11.28 -20.63
CA SER A 302 7.29 -12.24 -21.45
C SER A 302 6.32 -13.11 -22.24
N LEU A 303 5.91 -12.63 -23.43
CA LEU A 303 4.83 -13.28 -24.20
C LEU A 303 5.17 -14.73 -24.56
N ALA A 304 6.43 -15.01 -24.87
CA ALA A 304 6.88 -16.38 -25.16
C ALA A 304 6.77 -17.31 -23.94
N SER A 305 7.18 -16.83 -22.76
CA SER A 305 7.08 -17.61 -21.51
C SER A 305 5.62 -17.86 -21.15
N SER A 306 4.78 -16.82 -21.20
CA SER A 306 3.35 -16.91 -20.90
C SER A 306 2.65 -17.86 -21.88
N LEU A 307 2.97 -17.80 -23.17
CA LEU A 307 2.39 -18.71 -24.16
C LEU A 307 2.73 -20.17 -23.87
N ASN A 308 3.97 -20.47 -23.49
CA ASN A 308 4.38 -21.83 -23.11
C ASN A 308 3.60 -22.32 -21.88
N THR A 309 3.43 -21.48 -20.86
CA THR A 309 2.61 -21.82 -19.68
C THR A 309 1.15 -22.07 -20.06
N LEU A 310 0.58 -21.23 -20.92
CA LEU A 310 -0.81 -21.38 -21.39
C LEU A 310 -1.01 -22.66 -22.20
N GLN A 311 -0.05 -23.04 -23.06
CA GLN A 311 -0.09 -24.29 -23.81
C GLN A 311 -0.05 -25.50 -22.87
N ALA A 312 0.86 -25.50 -21.89
CA ALA A 312 0.94 -26.57 -20.89
C ALA A 312 -0.34 -26.69 -20.06
N LEU A 313 -1.02 -25.58 -19.75
CA LEU A 313 -2.33 -25.60 -19.11
C LEU A 313 -3.42 -26.15 -20.05
N GLY A 314 -3.36 -25.80 -21.34
CA GLY A 314 -4.26 -26.31 -22.38
C GLY A 314 -4.21 -27.84 -22.51
N ASP A 315 -3.01 -28.42 -22.38
CA ASP A 315 -2.82 -29.89 -22.38
C ASP A 315 -3.49 -30.58 -21.18
N ILE A 316 -3.70 -29.87 -20.07
CA ILE A 316 -4.33 -30.40 -18.85
C ILE A 316 -5.85 -30.25 -18.90
N VAL A 317 -6.36 -29.04 -19.17
CA VAL A 317 -7.79 -28.72 -19.00
C VAL A 317 -8.58 -28.71 -20.32
N GLY A 318 -7.88 -28.81 -21.44
CA GLY A 318 -8.44 -28.61 -22.77
C GLY A 318 -8.31 -27.16 -23.21
N ASN A 319 -7.88 -27.00 -24.46
CA ASN A 319 -7.65 -25.70 -25.06
C ASN A 319 -8.88 -24.77 -24.93
N ASP A 320 -10.08 -25.19 -25.32
CA ASP A 320 -11.30 -24.37 -25.22
C ASP A 320 -11.69 -23.94 -23.79
N LYS A 321 -11.07 -24.51 -22.76
CA LYS A 321 -11.29 -24.22 -21.34
C LYS A 321 -10.26 -23.29 -20.71
N VAL A 322 -9.16 -23.00 -21.40
CA VAL A 322 -8.18 -22.00 -20.94
C VAL A 322 -8.61 -20.60 -21.39
N VAL A 323 -8.67 -19.68 -20.44
CA VAL A 323 -8.92 -18.26 -20.65
C VAL A 323 -7.67 -17.50 -20.21
N VAL A 324 -7.10 -16.69 -21.11
CA VAL A 324 -5.97 -15.84 -20.76
C VAL A 324 -6.48 -14.67 -19.93
N SER A 325 -5.85 -14.44 -18.76
CA SER A 325 -6.27 -13.42 -17.80
C SER A 325 -5.11 -12.57 -17.31
N THR A 326 -5.44 -11.46 -16.64
CA THR A 326 -4.50 -10.74 -15.77
C THR A 326 -4.35 -11.47 -14.44
N SER A 327 -3.19 -11.37 -13.79
CA SER A 327 -2.91 -12.01 -12.50
C SER A 327 -3.79 -11.52 -11.35
N CYS A 328 -4.27 -10.28 -11.46
CA CYS A 328 -5.20 -9.63 -10.56
C CYS A 328 -5.84 -8.44 -11.29
N SER A 329 -6.63 -7.64 -10.57
CA SER A 329 -7.14 -6.37 -11.11
C SER A 329 -6.01 -5.43 -11.52
N LEU A 330 -6.12 -4.82 -12.71
CA LEU A 330 -5.18 -3.81 -13.19
C LEU A 330 -5.26 -2.50 -12.37
N LEU A 331 -6.16 -2.38 -11.39
CA LEU A 331 -6.21 -1.28 -10.40
C LEU A 331 -4.83 -0.98 -9.79
N HIS A 332 -3.96 -1.98 -9.67
CA HIS A 332 -2.65 -1.89 -9.03
C HIS A 332 -1.51 -1.50 -9.99
N THR A 333 -1.82 -1.16 -11.24
CA THR A 333 -0.84 -0.64 -12.21
C THR A 333 -1.25 0.75 -12.71
N ALA A 334 -0.34 1.41 -13.41
CA ALA A 334 -0.62 2.71 -14.03
C ALA A 334 -1.57 2.56 -15.24
N VAL A 335 -2.22 3.66 -15.65
CA VAL A 335 -3.31 3.59 -16.63
C VAL A 335 -2.83 3.34 -18.06
N ASP A 336 -1.98 4.22 -18.59
CA ASP A 336 -1.56 4.14 -20.00
C ASP A 336 -0.17 4.72 -20.24
N LEU A 337 0.72 3.90 -20.81
CA LEU A 337 2.11 4.25 -21.11
C LEU A 337 2.25 5.31 -22.21
N VAL A 338 1.23 5.51 -23.05
CA VAL A 338 1.28 6.55 -24.10
C VAL A 338 1.42 7.96 -23.51
N ASN A 339 1.01 8.16 -22.25
CA ASN A 339 1.13 9.42 -21.52
C ASN A 339 2.54 9.66 -20.94
N GLU A 340 3.47 8.73 -21.12
CA GLU A 340 4.88 8.87 -20.74
C GLU A 340 5.69 9.50 -21.87
N THR A 341 5.73 10.84 -21.90
CA THR A 341 6.41 11.59 -22.97
C THR A 341 7.88 11.90 -22.68
N LYS A 342 8.36 11.59 -21.47
CA LYS A 342 9.73 11.92 -21.03
C LYS A 342 10.66 10.71 -20.93
N LEU A 343 10.11 9.52 -20.71
CA LEU A 343 10.91 8.29 -20.71
C LEU A 343 11.47 8.04 -22.10
N ASP A 344 12.74 7.61 -22.17
CA ASP A 344 13.38 7.25 -23.42
C ASP A 344 12.77 5.95 -24.01
N GLN A 345 12.96 5.75 -25.32
CA GLN A 345 12.32 4.64 -26.04
C GLN A 345 12.81 3.27 -25.57
N GLU A 346 14.05 3.16 -25.10
CA GLU A 346 14.62 1.90 -24.60
C GLU A 346 13.87 1.47 -23.33
N ILE A 347 13.82 2.32 -22.29
CA ILE A 347 13.05 2.01 -21.07
C ILE A 347 11.58 1.80 -21.38
N LYS A 348 10.95 2.66 -22.20
CA LYS A 348 9.52 2.51 -22.54
C LYS A 348 9.23 1.16 -23.19
N SER A 349 10.14 0.61 -23.99
CA SER A 349 9.95 -0.69 -24.63
C SER A 349 9.86 -1.84 -23.62
N TRP A 350 10.40 -1.67 -22.41
CA TRP A 350 10.37 -2.67 -21.34
C TRP A 350 9.10 -2.60 -20.48
N LEU A 351 8.27 -1.58 -20.69
CA LEU A 351 7.11 -1.29 -19.85
C LEU A 351 5.79 -1.59 -20.55
N ALA A 352 4.77 -1.94 -19.76
CA ALA A 352 3.38 -2.04 -20.14
C ALA A 352 2.50 -1.59 -18.96
N PHE A 353 1.64 -0.59 -19.19
CA PHE A 353 0.64 -0.15 -18.21
C PHE A 353 -0.71 -0.86 -18.49
N ALA A 354 -1.79 -0.52 -17.79
CA ALA A 354 -3.07 -1.23 -17.91
C ALA A 354 -3.57 -1.31 -19.36
N ALA A 355 -3.49 -0.21 -20.12
CA ALA A 355 -3.86 -0.19 -21.54
C ALA A 355 -3.05 -1.19 -22.39
N GLN A 356 -1.74 -1.26 -22.18
CA GLN A 356 -0.87 -2.21 -22.89
C GLN A 356 -1.11 -3.65 -22.43
N LYS A 357 -1.35 -3.88 -21.14
CA LYS A 357 -1.65 -5.21 -20.58
C LYS A 357 -2.94 -5.81 -21.12
N VAL A 358 -3.95 -5.00 -21.41
CA VAL A 358 -5.16 -5.42 -22.12
C VAL A 358 -4.80 -5.98 -23.51
N VAL A 359 -3.90 -5.31 -24.23
CA VAL A 359 -3.41 -5.79 -25.54
C VAL A 359 -2.60 -7.08 -25.40
N GLU A 360 -1.73 -7.18 -24.39
CA GLU A 360 -0.93 -8.39 -24.11
C GLU A 360 -1.81 -9.63 -23.88
N VAL A 361 -2.86 -9.50 -23.05
CA VAL A 361 -3.82 -10.58 -22.79
C VAL A 361 -4.48 -11.04 -24.10
N ASN A 362 -4.92 -10.10 -24.94
CA ASN A 362 -5.55 -10.47 -26.21
C ASN A 362 -4.55 -11.08 -27.21
N ALA A 363 -3.32 -10.58 -27.28
CA ALA A 363 -2.28 -11.13 -28.15
C ALA A 363 -1.95 -12.58 -27.79
N LEU A 364 -1.83 -12.87 -26.48
CA LEU A 364 -1.66 -14.23 -25.96
C LEU A 364 -2.87 -15.12 -26.30
N ALA A 365 -4.09 -14.63 -26.11
CA ALA A 365 -5.30 -15.37 -26.45
C ALA A 365 -5.35 -15.72 -27.95
N LYS A 366 -5.05 -14.75 -28.83
CA LYS A 366 -4.99 -14.99 -30.28
C LYS A 366 -3.91 -16.00 -30.66
N ALA A 367 -2.72 -15.87 -30.09
CA ALA A 367 -1.61 -16.81 -30.31
C ALA A 367 -1.99 -18.25 -29.90
N LEU A 368 -2.66 -18.41 -28.76
CA LEU A 368 -3.13 -19.71 -28.28
C LEU A 368 -4.22 -20.32 -29.20
N SER A 369 -4.94 -19.51 -29.98
CA SER A 369 -5.86 -19.97 -31.02
C SER A 369 -5.24 -20.12 -32.42
N GLY A 370 -3.91 -20.05 -32.55
CA GLY A 370 -3.21 -20.20 -33.83
C GLY A 370 -3.18 -18.93 -34.69
N GLN A 371 -3.57 -17.77 -34.15
CA GLN A 371 -3.54 -16.46 -34.82
C GLN A 371 -2.48 -15.56 -34.19
N LYS A 372 -1.26 -16.08 -34.04
CA LYS A 372 -0.15 -15.36 -33.42
C LYS A 372 0.26 -14.16 -34.28
N ASP A 373 0.26 -12.97 -33.68
CA ASP A 373 0.83 -11.77 -34.29
C ASP A 373 2.36 -11.82 -34.17
N GLU A 374 3.03 -12.30 -35.22
CA GLU A 374 4.48 -12.47 -35.22
C GLU A 374 5.23 -11.14 -35.05
N VAL A 375 4.69 -10.03 -35.57
CA VAL A 375 5.34 -8.71 -35.45
C VAL A 375 5.33 -8.27 -33.99
N PHE A 376 4.19 -8.40 -33.31
CA PHE A 376 4.07 -8.04 -31.90
C PHE A 376 4.96 -8.92 -31.00
N PHE A 377 4.99 -10.24 -31.25
CA PHE A 377 5.86 -11.15 -30.49
C PHE A 377 7.35 -10.91 -30.74
N SER A 378 7.75 -10.62 -31.98
CA SER A 378 9.16 -10.27 -32.29
C SER A 378 9.57 -8.96 -31.63
N ALA A 379 8.71 -7.94 -31.63
CA ALA A 379 9.00 -6.67 -30.94
C ALA A 379 9.14 -6.87 -29.42
N ASN A 380 8.26 -7.68 -28.81
CA ASN A 380 8.36 -8.04 -27.41
C ASN A 380 9.66 -8.79 -27.08
N ALA A 381 10.04 -9.79 -27.90
CA ALA A 381 11.29 -10.52 -27.73
C ALA A 381 12.52 -9.59 -27.79
N ALA A 382 12.56 -8.69 -28.78
CA ALA A 382 13.63 -7.70 -28.90
C ALA A 382 13.70 -6.75 -27.69
N ALA A 383 12.55 -6.31 -27.17
CA ALA A 383 12.52 -5.48 -25.96
C ALA A 383 13.09 -6.23 -24.74
N LEU A 384 12.71 -7.49 -24.53
CA LEU A 384 13.24 -8.31 -23.43
C LEU A 384 14.74 -8.56 -23.55
N ASP A 385 15.24 -8.84 -24.76
CA ASP A 385 16.67 -9.07 -25.00
C ASP A 385 17.49 -7.78 -24.83
N SER A 386 16.94 -6.63 -25.24
CA SER A 386 17.57 -5.32 -25.00
C SER A 386 17.68 -5.02 -23.50
N ARG A 387 16.65 -5.33 -22.71
CA ARG A 387 16.68 -5.16 -21.24
C ARG A 387 17.76 -6.01 -20.60
N LYS A 388 17.82 -7.30 -20.96
CA LYS A 388 18.81 -8.24 -20.41
C LYS A 388 20.25 -7.86 -20.73
N SER A 389 20.49 -7.23 -21.88
CA SER A 389 21.83 -6.85 -22.33
C SER A 389 22.21 -5.39 -22.05
N SER A 390 21.28 -4.58 -21.54
CA SER A 390 21.51 -3.15 -21.34
C SER A 390 22.50 -2.89 -20.19
N PRO A 391 23.57 -2.10 -20.40
CA PRO A 391 24.51 -1.70 -19.34
C PRO A 391 23.87 -0.75 -18.32
N ARG A 392 22.65 -0.26 -18.60
CA ARG A 392 21.86 0.51 -17.62
C ARG A 392 21.26 -0.39 -16.55
N VAL A 393 21.06 -1.67 -16.86
CA VAL A 393 20.41 -2.65 -15.98
C VAL A 393 21.44 -3.33 -15.07
N THR A 394 22.59 -3.72 -15.60
CA THR A 394 23.63 -4.45 -14.87
C THR A 394 24.84 -3.58 -14.55
N ASN A 395 25.29 -3.64 -13.30
CA ASN A 395 26.52 -3.00 -12.83
C ASN A 395 27.34 -4.00 -12.01
N GLU A 396 28.47 -4.45 -12.58
CA GLU A 396 29.32 -5.50 -11.97
C GLU A 396 29.83 -5.13 -10.57
N ALA A 397 30.14 -3.85 -10.33
CA ALA A 397 30.64 -3.40 -9.04
C ALA A 397 29.56 -3.51 -7.96
N VAL A 398 28.31 -3.14 -8.29
CA VAL A 398 27.15 -3.26 -7.40
C VAL A 398 26.85 -4.73 -7.09
N GLN A 399 26.83 -5.58 -8.11
CA GLN A 399 26.59 -7.02 -7.96
C GLN A 399 27.64 -7.67 -7.05
N LYS A 400 28.92 -7.33 -7.23
CA LYS A 400 30.01 -7.82 -6.39
C LYS A 400 29.87 -7.35 -4.94
N ALA A 401 29.50 -6.08 -4.72
CA ALA A 401 29.30 -5.52 -3.38
C ALA A 401 28.12 -6.19 -2.66
N ALA A 402 26.99 -6.36 -3.34
CA ALA A 402 25.80 -7.03 -2.78
C ALA A 402 26.08 -8.50 -2.46
N ALA A 403 26.83 -9.22 -3.31
CA ALA A 403 27.22 -10.60 -3.06
C ALA A 403 28.14 -10.74 -1.84
N ALA A 404 28.98 -9.75 -1.55
CA ALA A 404 29.89 -9.74 -0.41
C ALA A 404 29.17 -9.59 0.95
N LEU A 405 27.89 -9.23 0.97
CA LEU A 405 27.07 -9.15 2.20
C LEU A 405 26.68 -10.54 2.72
N LYS A 406 26.90 -11.61 1.96
CA LYS A 406 26.52 -12.96 2.38
C LYS A 406 27.39 -13.43 3.56
N GLY A 407 26.73 -13.95 4.60
CA GLY A 407 27.38 -14.62 5.72
C GLY A 407 27.70 -13.76 6.94
N SER A 408 27.47 -12.44 6.89
CA SER A 408 27.53 -11.55 8.05
C SER A 408 26.13 -11.05 8.42
N ASP A 409 25.89 -10.90 9.72
CA ASP A 409 24.64 -10.36 10.26
C ASP A 409 24.58 -8.82 10.22
N HIS A 410 25.70 -8.15 9.94
CA HIS A 410 25.83 -6.69 9.91
C HIS A 410 25.23 -6.00 11.14
N ARG A 411 25.42 -6.57 12.34
CA ARG A 411 25.07 -5.91 13.60
C ARG A 411 26.18 -4.95 14.01
N ARG A 412 25.79 -3.90 14.75
CA ARG A 412 26.73 -3.08 15.50
C ARG A 412 27.37 -3.94 16.60
N ALA A 413 28.67 -3.76 16.84
CA ALA A 413 29.43 -4.66 17.73
C ALA A 413 29.01 -4.54 19.21
N THR A 414 28.60 -3.35 19.63
CA THR A 414 28.17 -3.04 20.99
C THR A 414 26.67 -3.20 21.12
N ASN A 415 26.20 -3.64 22.30
CA ASN A 415 24.78 -3.81 22.55
C ASN A 415 24.06 -2.46 22.70
N VAL A 416 22.75 -2.43 22.40
CA VAL A 416 21.96 -1.18 22.44
C VAL A 416 22.03 -0.46 23.78
N SER A 417 22.06 -1.18 24.92
CA SER A 417 22.15 -0.56 26.23
C SER A 417 23.44 0.24 26.43
N ALA A 418 24.60 -0.30 26.04
CA ALA A 418 25.89 0.38 26.16
C ALA A 418 26.02 1.55 25.16
N ARG A 419 25.39 1.43 23.99
CA ARG A 419 25.30 2.51 23.01
C ARG A 419 24.46 3.65 23.55
N LEU A 420 23.29 3.36 24.13
CA LEU A 420 22.42 4.35 24.76
C LEU A 420 23.14 5.13 25.87
N ASP A 421 24.00 4.48 26.67
CA ASP A 421 24.83 5.20 27.66
C ASP A 421 25.81 6.18 27.01
N SER A 422 26.45 5.79 25.91
CA SER A 422 27.39 6.63 25.16
C SER A 422 26.67 7.79 24.46
N GLN A 423 25.50 7.53 23.90
CA GLN A 423 24.61 8.51 23.29
C GLN A 423 24.10 9.50 24.33
N GLN A 424 23.67 9.03 25.50
CA GLN A 424 23.19 9.89 26.57
C GLN A 424 24.27 10.84 27.07
N LYS A 425 25.53 10.38 27.16
CA LYS A 425 26.69 11.24 27.50
C LYS A 425 26.95 12.32 26.45
N LYS A 426 26.77 12.01 25.17
CA LYS A 426 27.01 12.95 24.06
C LYS A 426 25.86 13.92 23.84
N LEU A 427 24.62 13.44 23.87
CA LEU A 427 23.41 14.20 23.57
C LEU A 427 22.85 14.94 24.79
N ASN A 428 23.10 14.42 26.00
CA ASN A 428 22.65 15.00 27.28
C ASN A 428 21.15 15.33 27.30
N LEU A 429 20.32 14.40 26.84
CA LEU A 429 18.88 14.60 26.72
C LEU A 429 18.17 14.48 28.08
N PRO A 430 17.11 15.25 28.34
CA PRO A 430 16.28 15.03 29.53
C PRO A 430 15.51 13.71 29.42
N VAL A 431 15.01 13.21 30.56
CA VAL A 431 14.02 12.13 30.59
C VAL A 431 12.75 12.57 29.83
N LEU A 432 12.09 11.64 29.14
CA LEU A 432 10.97 11.94 28.22
C LEU A 432 11.35 12.95 27.12
N PRO A 433 12.44 12.75 26.37
CA PRO A 433 12.86 13.69 25.33
C PRO A 433 11.75 13.88 24.28
N THR A 434 11.58 15.12 23.84
CA THR A 434 10.59 15.53 22.85
C THR A 434 11.22 15.63 21.47
N THR A 435 10.50 15.18 20.45
CA THR A 435 10.90 15.34 19.05
C THR A 435 9.68 15.33 18.12
N THR A 436 9.89 15.54 16.83
CA THR A 436 8.88 15.32 15.80
C THR A 436 9.39 14.30 14.79
N ILE A 437 8.52 13.68 13.98
CA ILE A 437 8.93 12.57 13.12
C ILE A 437 9.76 13.00 11.91
N GLY A 438 9.58 14.22 11.36
CA GLY A 438 10.31 14.64 10.15
C GLY A 438 9.68 15.86 9.50
N SER A 439 8.87 15.66 8.48
CA SER A 439 8.24 16.74 7.72
C SER A 439 7.45 17.76 8.54
N PHE A 440 7.50 19.03 8.13
CA PHE A 440 6.61 20.11 8.59
C PHE A 440 5.56 20.47 7.52
N PRO A 441 4.51 21.27 7.87
CA PRO A 441 3.45 21.67 6.93
C PRO A 441 3.96 22.15 5.56
N GLN A 442 3.48 21.55 4.47
CA GLN A 442 3.84 22.01 3.13
C GLN A 442 2.93 23.13 2.64
N THR A 443 3.45 24.36 2.66
CA THR A 443 2.74 25.59 2.25
C THR A 443 2.52 25.68 0.74
N ALA A 444 1.60 26.56 0.32
CA ALA A 444 1.37 26.85 -1.09
C ALA A 444 2.62 27.45 -1.76
N ASP A 445 3.33 28.33 -1.06
CA ASP A 445 4.56 28.95 -1.52
C ASP A 445 5.67 27.91 -1.73
N LEU A 446 5.87 27.01 -0.76
CA LEU A 446 6.85 25.93 -0.87
C LEU A 446 6.59 25.02 -2.07
N ARG A 447 5.32 24.65 -2.28
CA ARG A 447 4.91 23.86 -3.46
C ARG A 447 5.12 24.63 -4.76
N ARG A 448 4.86 25.94 -4.78
CA ARG A 448 5.11 26.81 -5.95
C ARG A 448 6.59 26.83 -6.28
N VAL A 449 7.46 27.13 -5.32
CA VAL A 449 8.91 27.27 -5.50
C VAL A 449 9.52 25.96 -6.03
N ARG A 450 9.20 24.82 -5.44
CA ARG A 450 9.68 23.51 -5.95
C ARG A 450 9.22 23.24 -7.38
N ARG A 451 7.97 23.57 -7.71
CA ARG A 451 7.43 23.40 -9.07
C ARG A 451 8.14 24.31 -10.07
N GLU A 452 8.40 25.56 -9.69
CA GLU A 452 9.11 26.53 -10.52
C GLU A 452 10.57 26.13 -10.74
N PHE A 453 11.24 25.61 -9.70
CA PHE A 453 12.58 25.02 -9.82
C PHE A 453 12.60 23.82 -10.76
N LYS A 454 11.71 22.83 -10.57
CA LYS A 454 11.58 21.66 -11.50
C LYS A 454 11.22 22.07 -12.94
N ALA A 455 10.66 23.27 -13.13
CA ALA A 455 10.32 23.84 -14.43
C ALA A 455 11.40 24.79 -14.98
N ASN A 456 12.57 24.89 -14.34
CA ASN A 456 13.67 25.79 -14.70
C ASN A 456 13.25 27.28 -14.79
N LYS A 457 12.30 27.71 -13.95
CA LYS A 457 11.80 29.09 -13.90
C LYS A 457 12.51 29.98 -12.88
N ILE A 458 13.22 29.38 -11.92
CA ILE A 458 14.04 30.07 -10.91
C ILE A 458 15.43 29.44 -10.90
N SER A 459 16.44 30.19 -10.44
CA SER A 459 17.80 29.68 -10.35
C SER A 459 17.94 28.67 -9.21
N GLU A 460 18.99 27.83 -9.27
CA GLU A 460 19.34 26.94 -8.17
C GLU A 460 19.73 27.72 -6.90
N GLU A 461 20.37 28.87 -7.05
CA GLU A 461 20.72 29.76 -5.93
C GLU A 461 19.48 30.28 -5.21
N ASP A 462 18.48 30.78 -5.95
CA ASP A 462 17.21 31.26 -5.39
C ASP A 462 16.44 30.12 -4.69
N TYR A 463 16.42 28.94 -5.31
CA TYR A 463 15.82 27.75 -4.72
C TYR A 463 16.51 27.38 -3.40
N ILE A 464 17.85 27.31 -3.40
CA ILE A 464 18.63 26.98 -2.20
C ILE A 464 18.40 28.03 -1.11
N HIS A 465 18.40 29.32 -1.45
CA HIS A 465 18.15 30.38 -0.49
C HIS A 465 16.77 30.25 0.16
N PHE A 466 15.72 30.04 -0.65
CA PHE A 466 14.36 29.85 -0.15
C PHE A 466 14.24 28.65 0.79
N ILE A 467 14.81 27.50 0.40
CA ILE A 467 14.76 26.28 1.23
C ILE A 467 15.53 26.47 2.54
N LYS A 468 16.67 27.18 2.53
CA LYS A 468 17.41 27.52 3.75
C LYS A 468 16.59 28.39 4.70
N GLU A 469 15.84 29.37 4.18
CA GLU A 469 14.95 30.19 5.01
C GLU A 469 13.79 29.37 5.60
N GLU A 470 13.21 28.44 4.85
CA GLU A 470 12.19 27.52 5.38
C GLU A 470 12.76 26.64 6.50
N ILE A 471 13.96 26.09 6.34
CA ILE A 471 14.66 25.33 7.38
C ILE A 471 14.89 26.23 8.61
N ASN A 472 15.37 27.46 8.43
CA ASN A 472 15.59 28.43 9.51
C ASN A 472 14.31 28.71 10.29
N ASN A 473 13.18 28.89 9.60
CA ASN A 473 11.88 29.11 10.23
C ASN A 473 11.42 27.90 11.06
N VAL A 474 11.63 26.69 10.53
CA VAL A 474 11.32 25.44 11.23
C VAL A 474 12.23 25.24 12.46
N VAL A 475 13.52 25.55 12.36
CA VAL A 475 14.46 25.50 13.49
C VAL A 475 14.05 26.49 14.58
N LYS A 476 13.81 27.76 14.22
CA LYS A 476 13.37 28.80 15.18
C LYS A 476 12.09 28.41 15.90
N LEU A 477 11.09 27.91 15.17
CA LEU A 477 9.84 27.46 15.76
C LEU A 477 10.07 26.34 16.80
N GLN A 478 10.90 25.35 16.48
CA GLN A 478 11.14 24.24 17.40
C GLN A 478 11.97 24.67 18.64
N GLU A 479 12.89 25.62 18.48
CA GLU A 479 13.60 26.25 19.60
C GLU A 479 12.63 27.05 20.51
N GLU A 480 11.72 27.83 19.93
CA GLU A 480 10.65 28.53 20.67
C GLU A 480 9.77 27.57 21.47
N LEU A 481 9.49 26.40 20.89
CA LEU A 481 8.71 25.34 21.52
C LEU A 481 9.52 24.54 22.55
N ASP A 482 10.84 24.71 22.62
CA ASP A 482 11.77 23.98 23.48
C ASP A 482 11.73 22.45 23.24
N ILE A 483 11.73 22.05 21.96
CA ILE A 483 11.85 20.64 21.55
C ILE A 483 13.31 20.18 21.73
N ASP A 484 13.53 18.96 22.24
CA ASP A 484 14.89 18.49 22.61
C ASP A 484 15.72 18.04 21.40
N VAL A 485 15.10 17.32 20.46
CA VAL A 485 15.74 16.83 19.23
C VAL A 485 14.98 17.32 18.01
N LEU A 486 15.65 18.10 17.16
CA LEU A 486 15.03 18.86 16.06
C LEU A 486 15.06 18.11 14.73
N VAL A 487 14.19 18.53 13.82
CA VAL A 487 14.20 18.13 12.40
C VAL A 487 14.25 19.36 11.51
N HIS A 488 14.73 19.23 10.27
CA HIS A 488 14.78 20.35 9.33
C HIS A 488 13.45 20.61 8.60
N GLY A 489 12.47 19.72 8.76
CA GLY A 489 11.11 19.85 8.22
C GLY A 489 10.92 19.37 6.78
N GLU A 490 11.97 18.85 6.14
CA GLU A 490 11.96 18.32 4.77
C GLU A 490 11.35 19.27 3.70
N PRO A 491 11.65 20.59 3.73
CA PRO A 491 11.12 21.54 2.75
C PRO A 491 11.64 21.31 1.33
N GLU A 492 12.72 20.55 1.12
CA GLU A 492 13.22 20.17 -0.20
C GLU A 492 12.45 18.97 -0.80
N ARG A 493 11.76 18.17 0.02
CA ARG A 493 11.21 16.86 -0.38
C ARG A 493 9.73 16.92 -0.71
N ASN A 494 9.38 16.47 -1.92
CA ASN A 494 7.98 16.29 -2.30
C ASN A 494 7.42 14.92 -1.87
N ASP A 495 8.21 13.87 -1.98
CA ASP A 495 7.83 12.50 -1.63
C ASP A 495 9.06 11.77 -1.09
N MET A 496 8.86 10.90 -0.10
CA MET A 496 9.96 10.28 0.63
C MET A 496 10.64 9.16 -0.16
N VAL A 497 10.09 8.67 -1.26
CA VAL A 497 10.76 7.69 -2.12
C VAL A 497 11.22 8.34 -3.43
N GLU A 498 10.42 9.24 -4.00
CA GLU A 498 10.82 10.00 -5.20
C GLU A 498 12.11 10.78 -4.97
N TYR A 499 12.26 11.44 -3.82
CA TYR A 499 13.43 12.26 -3.51
C TYR A 499 14.75 11.47 -3.55
N PHE A 500 14.79 10.28 -2.95
CA PHE A 500 16.00 9.45 -2.97
C PHE A 500 16.22 8.82 -4.33
N GLY A 501 15.17 8.27 -4.94
CA GLY A 501 15.30 7.65 -6.26
C GLY A 501 15.81 8.62 -7.34
N GLU A 502 15.42 9.92 -7.29
CA GLU A 502 15.91 10.94 -8.25
C GLU A 502 17.44 11.12 -8.18
N GLN A 503 18.07 10.64 -7.11
CA GLN A 503 19.49 10.76 -6.82
C GLN A 503 20.24 9.42 -6.82
N LEU A 504 19.55 8.31 -7.11
CA LEU A 504 20.11 6.97 -7.19
C LEU A 504 20.17 6.49 -8.64
N SER A 505 21.24 5.76 -8.97
CA SER A 505 21.30 4.99 -10.21
C SER A 505 20.27 3.85 -10.20
N GLY A 506 19.86 3.38 -11.38
CA GLY A 506 18.91 2.27 -11.50
C GLY A 506 17.44 2.67 -11.34
N PHE A 507 17.14 3.96 -11.17
CA PHE A 507 15.79 4.51 -11.05
C PHE A 507 15.34 5.29 -12.30
N ALA A 508 14.07 5.17 -12.66
CA ALA A 508 13.39 6.01 -13.64
C ALA A 508 12.08 6.55 -13.08
N PHE A 509 11.62 7.68 -13.64
CA PHE A 509 10.48 8.44 -13.13
C PHE A 509 9.44 8.67 -14.21
N THR A 510 8.20 8.32 -13.90
CA THR A 510 7.07 8.54 -14.79
C THR A 510 6.55 9.98 -14.67
N ALA A 511 5.92 10.47 -15.73
CA ALA A 511 5.15 11.70 -15.76
C ALA A 511 3.72 11.47 -15.27
N ASN A 512 3.08 10.39 -15.72
CA ASN A 512 1.66 10.07 -15.51
C ASN A 512 1.41 8.63 -15.01
N GLY A 513 2.44 7.93 -14.53
CA GLY A 513 2.34 6.58 -13.94
C GLY A 513 1.65 6.54 -12.57
N TRP A 514 0.46 7.12 -12.46
CA TRP A 514 -0.32 7.21 -11.22
C TRP A 514 -1.06 5.90 -10.94
N VAL A 515 -1.07 5.50 -9.66
CA VAL A 515 -1.81 4.35 -9.13
C VAL A 515 -2.66 4.82 -7.96
N GLN A 516 -3.90 4.34 -7.86
CA GLN A 516 -4.76 4.68 -6.73
C GLN A 516 -4.25 4.02 -5.45
N SER A 517 -4.13 4.80 -4.37
CA SER A 517 -3.75 4.27 -3.05
C SER A 517 -4.96 4.16 -2.12
N TYR A 518 -5.83 5.18 -2.07
CA TYR A 518 -7.12 5.14 -1.39
C TYR A 518 -7.97 6.34 -1.80
N GLY A 519 -9.30 6.21 -1.83
CA GLY A 519 -10.20 7.33 -2.17
C GLY A 519 -9.76 8.04 -3.45
N SER A 520 -9.62 9.37 -3.43
CA SER A 520 -9.08 10.15 -4.56
C SER A 520 -7.54 10.28 -4.56
N ARG A 521 -6.83 9.75 -3.56
CA ARG A 521 -5.37 9.85 -3.46
C ARG A 521 -4.70 8.81 -4.34
N CYS A 522 -3.83 9.30 -5.22
CA CYS A 522 -2.94 8.48 -6.02
C CYS A 522 -1.48 8.67 -5.57
N VAL A 523 -0.68 7.66 -5.81
CA VAL A 523 0.78 7.69 -5.73
C VAL A 523 1.36 7.54 -7.14
N LYS A 524 2.60 7.96 -7.34
CA LYS A 524 3.32 7.81 -8.60
C LYS A 524 4.66 7.12 -8.31
N PRO A 525 4.64 5.77 -8.17
CA PRO A 525 5.83 5.02 -7.75
C PRO A 525 7.00 5.23 -8.72
N PRO A 526 8.23 5.40 -8.22
CA PRO A 526 9.43 5.31 -9.04
C PRO A 526 9.59 3.91 -9.64
N ILE A 527 10.39 3.79 -10.70
CA ILE A 527 10.68 2.51 -11.36
C ILE A 527 12.12 2.14 -11.05
N ILE A 528 12.35 0.99 -10.42
CA ILE A 528 13.69 0.42 -10.28
C ILE A 528 13.91 -0.49 -11.48
N TYR A 529 14.64 -0.03 -12.49
CA TYR A 529 14.88 -0.78 -13.72
C TYR A 529 16.24 -1.49 -13.75
N GLY A 530 17.18 -1.08 -12.91
CA GLY A 530 18.56 -1.54 -12.95
C GLY A 530 19.23 -1.57 -11.57
N ASP A 531 20.53 -1.85 -11.57
CA ASP A 531 21.32 -1.97 -10.35
C ASP A 531 21.47 -0.62 -9.64
N VAL A 532 21.17 -0.61 -8.34
CA VAL A 532 21.09 0.61 -7.53
C VAL A 532 22.45 0.96 -6.93
N SER A 533 22.85 2.23 -7.07
CA SER A 533 24.04 2.79 -6.42
C SER A 533 23.84 4.28 -6.15
N ARG A 534 24.56 4.80 -5.15
CA ARG A 534 24.56 6.23 -4.81
C ARG A 534 25.74 6.95 -5.49
N PRO A 535 25.52 7.78 -6.53
CA PRO A 535 26.60 8.50 -7.20
C PRO A 535 27.14 9.69 -6.40
N LYS A 536 26.31 10.33 -5.57
CA LYS A 536 26.65 11.55 -4.79
C LYS A 536 25.86 11.60 -3.48
N PRO A 537 26.32 12.38 -2.47
CA PRO A 537 25.54 12.68 -1.28
C PRO A 537 24.18 13.30 -1.59
N MET A 538 23.15 12.84 -0.89
CA MET A 538 21.74 13.15 -1.20
C MET A 538 21.10 14.15 -0.25
N THR A 539 21.47 14.12 1.03
CA THR A 539 20.81 14.82 2.14
C THR A 539 21.78 15.60 3.01
N VAL A 540 23.08 15.27 2.95
CA VAL A 540 24.13 15.88 3.75
C VAL A 540 24.10 17.40 3.71
N PHE A 541 23.93 18.02 2.53
CA PHE A 541 23.90 19.47 2.40
C PHE A 541 22.82 20.14 3.27
N TRP A 542 21.59 19.61 3.24
CA TRP A 542 20.47 20.15 3.99
C TRP A 542 20.59 19.88 5.48
N SER A 543 20.95 18.64 5.84
CA SER A 543 21.12 18.24 7.24
C SER A 543 22.22 19.04 7.93
N SER A 544 23.38 19.21 7.30
CA SER A 544 24.49 20.00 7.85
C SER A 544 24.15 21.48 7.95
N THR A 545 23.43 22.01 6.96
CA THR A 545 22.93 23.39 7.03
C THR A 545 21.99 23.55 8.22
N ALA A 546 21.03 22.64 8.40
CA ALA A 546 20.08 22.70 9.51
C ALA A 546 20.78 22.57 10.88
N GLN A 547 21.72 21.63 11.02
CA GLN A 547 22.49 21.48 12.26
C GLN A 547 23.32 22.72 12.58
N SER A 548 23.81 23.47 11.59
CA SER A 548 24.56 24.71 11.83
C SER A 548 23.74 25.86 12.41
N LEU A 549 22.40 25.79 12.33
CA LEU A 549 21.47 26.83 12.81
C LEU A 549 21.06 26.65 14.27
N THR A 550 21.44 25.56 14.92
CA THR A 550 21.05 25.22 16.30
C THR A 550 22.18 24.54 17.05
N LYS A 551 22.14 24.60 18.39
CA LYS A 551 23.02 23.79 19.26
C LYS A 551 22.37 22.47 19.68
N ARG A 552 21.07 22.30 19.44
CA ARG A 552 20.35 21.06 19.73
C ARG A 552 20.70 20.00 18.68
N PRO A 553 20.58 18.71 19.01
CA PRO A 553 20.74 17.65 18.03
C PRO A 553 19.71 17.78 16.90
N MET A 554 20.20 17.81 15.65
CA MET A 554 19.40 17.78 14.43
C MET A 554 19.35 16.36 13.87
N LYS A 555 18.17 15.87 13.51
CA LYS A 555 18.02 14.54 12.89
C LYS A 555 18.32 14.57 11.40
N GLY A 556 19.24 13.72 10.96
CA GLY A 556 19.38 13.37 9.55
C GLY A 556 18.22 12.47 9.13
N MET A 557 17.51 12.81 8.06
CA MET A 557 16.28 12.12 7.66
C MET A 557 16.50 11.26 6.42
N LEU A 558 16.33 9.94 6.51
CA LEU A 558 16.46 8.98 5.43
C LEU A 558 15.23 8.08 5.32
N THR A 559 14.97 7.57 4.12
CA THR A 559 14.01 6.47 3.92
C THR A 559 14.79 5.17 3.82
N GLY A 560 14.31 4.16 4.55
CA GLY A 560 14.93 2.85 4.61
C GLY A 560 14.81 2.08 3.29
N PRO A 561 15.70 1.10 3.06
CA PRO A 561 15.79 0.36 1.81
C PRO A 561 14.52 -0.45 1.50
N VAL A 562 13.84 -0.99 2.52
CA VAL A 562 12.64 -1.80 2.32
C VAL A 562 11.48 -0.92 1.85
N THR A 563 11.37 0.30 2.38
CA THR A 563 10.36 1.28 1.96
C THR A 563 10.61 1.80 0.55
N ILE A 564 11.86 2.15 0.22
CA ILE A 564 12.22 2.53 -1.15
C ILE A 564 11.85 1.41 -2.14
N LEU A 565 12.09 0.14 -1.77
CA LEU A 565 11.73 -1.02 -2.57
C LEU A 565 10.21 -1.21 -2.69
N ASN A 566 9.47 -1.23 -1.57
CA ASN A 566 8.05 -1.57 -1.54
C ASN A 566 7.15 -0.48 -2.16
N TRP A 567 7.59 0.78 -2.16
CA TRP A 567 6.87 1.90 -2.78
C TRP A 567 7.41 2.29 -4.16
N SER A 568 8.24 1.44 -4.76
CA SER A 568 8.64 1.53 -6.16
C SER A 568 8.06 0.36 -6.97
N PHE A 569 7.93 0.56 -8.28
CA PHE A 569 7.81 -0.56 -9.22
C PHE A 569 9.17 -1.23 -9.38
N VAL A 570 9.34 -2.34 -8.66
CA VAL A 570 10.60 -3.10 -8.63
C VAL A 570 10.74 -3.94 -9.90
N ARG A 571 11.95 -3.99 -10.46
CA ARG A 571 12.37 -4.97 -11.47
C ARG A 571 11.95 -6.40 -11.12
N ASP A 572 11.52 -7.14 -12.14
CA ASP A 572 11.00 -8.51 -12.08
C ASP A 572 11.97 -9.57 -12.64
N ASP A 573 13.21 -9.18 -12.94
CA ASP A 573 14.27 -10.03 -13.50
C ASP A 573 15.25 -10.57 -12.44
N GLN A 574 15.08 -10.19 -11.17
CA GLN A 574 15.84 -10.70 -10.03
C GLN A 574 15.01 -10.71 -8.73
N PRO A 575 15.40 -11.46 -7.70
CA PRO A 575 14.72 -11.44 -6.40
C PRO A 575 14.69 -10.05 -5.75
N ARG A 576 13.58 -9.76 -5.06
CA ARG A 576 13.39 -8.49 -4.33
C ARG A 576 14.50 -8.20 -3.32
N PHE A 577 14.97 -9.21 -2.59
CA PHE A 577 15.99 -9.05 -1.56
C PHE A 577 17.35 -8.62 -2.13
N GLU A 578 17.70 -9.04 -3.36
CA GLU A 578 18.95 -8.62 -4.01
C GLU A 578 18.91 -7.13 -4.33
N THR A 579 17.78 -6.66 -4.88
CA THR A 579 17.54 -5.23 -5.11
C THR A 579 17.55 -4.45 -3.79
N CYS A 580 16.95 -4.99 -2.73
CA CYS A 580 16.92 -4.35 -1.40
C CYS A 580 18.32 -4.16 -0.81
N TYR A 581 19.21 -5.14 -0.97
CA TYR A 581 20.59 -5.03 -0.51
C TYR A 581 21.39 -3.97 -1.27
N GLN A 582 21.14 -3.80 -2.58
CA GLN A 582 21.75 -2.71 -3.35
C GLN A 582 21.31 -1.34 -2.82
N ILE A 583 20.02 -1.17 -2.52
CA ILE A 583 19.50 0.05 -1.91
C ILE A 583 20.12 0.24 -0.51
N ALA A 584 20.22 -0.82 0.29
CA ALA A 584 20.79 -0.75 1.63
C ALA A 584 22.25 -0.27 1.61
N LEU A 585 23.07 -0.74 0.67
CA LEU A 585 24.44 -0.25 0.45
C LEU A 585 24.46 1.23 0.07
N ALA A 586 23.58 1.67 -0.83
CA ALA A 586 23.48 3.06 -1.22
C ALA A 586 23.07 3.98 -0.05
N ILE A 587 22.16 3.53 0.82
CA ILE A 587 21.75 4.25 2.03
C ILE A 587 22.85 4.21 3.10
N LYS A 588 23.58 3.10 3.22
CA LYS A 588 24.73 2.99 4.14
C LYS A 588 25.74 4.10 3.91
N ASP A 589 26.11 4.35 2.65
CA ASP A 589 27.06 5.41 2.33
C ASP A 589 26.53 6.81 2.72
N GLU A 590 25.22 7.03 2.59
CA GLU A 590 24.58 8.30 3.00
C GLU A 590 24.55 8.47 4.52
N VAL A 591 24.29 7.40 5.27
CA VAL A 591 24.33 7.38 6.75
C VAL A 591 25.73 7.75 7.24
N GLU A 592 26.76 7.13 6.67
CA GLU A 592 28.16 7.41 7.05
C GLU A 592 28.59 8.84 6.69
N ASP A 593 28.10 9.38 5.57
CA ASP A 593 28.40 10.76 5.20
C ASP A 593 27.67 11.79 6.08
N LEU A 594 26.44 11.49 6.53
CA LEU A 594 25.75 12.29 7.54
C LEU A 594 26.51 12.31 8.87
N GLU A 595 26.98 11.15 9.34
CA GLU A 595 27.77 11.05 10.57
C GLU A 595 29.08 11.85 10.44
N LYS A 596 29.83 11.69 9.34
CA LYS A 596 31.05 12.47 9.06
C LYS A 596 30.80 13.97 9.02
N ALA A 597 29.60 14.39 8.62
CA ALA A 597 29.21 15.80 8.60
C ALA A 597 28.75 16.34 9.97
N GLY A 598 28.83 15.53 11.02
CA GLY A 598 28.52 15.92 12.40
C GLY A 598 27.07 15.69 12.81
N ILE A 599 26.27 14.96 12.02
CA ILE A 599 24.90 14.61 12.37
C ILE A 599 24.93 13.39 13.30
N THR A 600 24.54 13.58 14.56
CA THR A 600 24.68 12.57 15.62
C THR A 600 23.39 11.80 15.92
N VAL A 601 22.28 12.19 15.29
CA VAL A 601 21.00 11.48 15.33
C VAL A 601 20.55 11.28 13.89
N ILE A 602 20.38 10.04 13.45
CA ILE A 602 20.00 9.72 12.07
C ILE A 602 18.75 8.85 12.13
N GLN A 603 17.70 9.29 11.46
CA GLN A 603 16.44 8.59 11.36
C GLN A 603 16.31 7.92 9.99
N ILE A 604 16.03 6.62 9.99
CA ILE A 604 15.86 5.79 8.80
C ILE A 604 14.47 5.17 8.84
N ASP A 605 13.54 5.72 8.07
CA ASP A 605 12.12 5.37 8.17
C ASP A 605 11.77 4.13 7.35
N GLU A 606 11.15 3.14 8.01
CA GLU A 606 10.68 1.91 7.37
C GLU A 606 9.15 1.78 7.43
N ALA A 607 8.47 2.80 6.87
CA ALA A 607 7.02 2.88 6.82
C ALA A 607 6.36 1.67 6.13
N ALA A 608 7.04 1.08 5.14
CA ALA A 608 6.50 -0.03 4.35
C ALA A 608 7.07 -1.41 4.75
N LEU A 609 7.71 -1.55 5.92
CA LEU A 609 8.27 -2.85 6.35
C LEU A 609 7.19 -3.93 6.44
N ARG A 610 6.03 -3.63 7.02
CA ARG A 610 4.92 -4.58 7.10
C ARG A 610 4.21 -4.78 5.76
N GLU A 611 4.27 -3.80 4.85
CA GLU A 611 3.52 -3.83 3.60
C GLU A 611 4.05 -4.89 2.61
N GLY A 612 5.34 -5.22 2.69
CA GLY A 612 5.93 -6.29 1.88
C GLY A 612 5.80 -7.70 2.47
N LEU A 613 5.14 -7.84 3.63
CA LEU A 613 4.99 -9.10 4.33
C LEU A 613 4.15 -10.08 3.49
N PRO A 614 4.67 -11.29 3.16
CA PRO A 614 3.93 -12.28 2.38
C PRO A 614 2.60 -12.67 3.02
N LEU A 615 1.60 -12.99 2.20
CA LEU A 615 0.27 -13.41 2.71
C LEU A 615 0.27 -14.79 3.40
N ARG A 616 1.31 -15.60 3.13
CA ARG A 616 1.52 -16.94 3.68
C ARG A 616 2.44 -16.85 4.89
N LYS A 617 1.99 -17.32 6.06
CA LYS A 617 2.77 -17.26 7.31
C LYS A 617 4.13 -17.96 7.21
N SER A 618 4.18 -19.05 6.44
CA SER A 618 5.42 -19.81 6.23
C SER A 618 6.51 -19.04 5.47
N GLU A 619 6.16 -17.94 4.81
CA GLU A 619 7.08 -17.13 3.99
C GLU A 619 7.50 -15.84 4.71
N GLU A 620 6.79 -15.44 5.76
CA GLU A 620 7.05 -14.22 6.53
C GLU A 620 8.47 -14.20 7.11
N ALA A 621 8.94 -15.34 7.65
CA ALA A 621 10.27 -15.43 8.25
C ALA A 621 11.39 -15.12 7.25
N PHE A 622 11.27 -15.60 6.01
CA PHE A 622 12.25 -15.31 4.96
C PHE A 622 12.24 -13.82 4.59
N TYR A 623 11.05 -13.24 4.42
CA TYR A 623 10.89 -11.80 4.16
C TYR A 623 11.52 -10.94 5.26
N LEU A 624 11.10 -11.17 6.50
CA LEU A 624 11.54 -10.41 7.66
C LEU A 624 13.05 -10.52 7.86
N ASN A 625 13.65 -11.69 7.58
CA ASN A 625 15.09 -11.87 7.68
C ASN A 625 15.86 -10.91 6.76
N TRP A 626 15.58 -10.90 5.46
CA TRP A 626 16.32 -10.02 4.54
C TRP A 626 15.92 -8.55 4.67
N ALA A 627 14.67 -8.26 5.05
CA ALA A 627 14.18 -6.89 5.25
C ALA A 627 14.88 -6.23 6.44
N VAL A 628 14.92 -6.91 7.58
CA VAL A 628 15.64 -6.46 8.78
C VAL A 628 17.14 -6.43 8.55
N HIS A 629 17.69 -7.41 7.83
CA HIS A 629 19.10 -7.40 7.46
C HIS A 629 19.44 -6.18 6.58
N SER A 630 18.60 -5.83 5.61
CA SER A 630 18.75 -4.63 4.78
C SER A 630 18.77 -3.36 5.62
N PHE A 631 17.88 -3.25 6.61
CA PHE A 631 17.92 -2.15 7.57
C PHE A 631 19.25 -2.10 8.34
N ARG A 632 19.71 -3.23 8.91
CA ARG A 632 20.99 -3.30 9.65
C ARG A 632 22.19 -2.89 8.80
N ILE A 633 22.25 -3.32 7.53
CA ILE A 633 23.32 -2.92 6.59
C ILE A 633 23.45 -1.39 6.49
N THR A 634 22.35 -0.65 6.58
CA THR A 634 22.38 0.81 6.42
C THR A 634 23.16 1.55 7.52
N ASN A 635 23.29 0.97 8.71
CA ASN A 635 23.83 1.68 9.86
C ASN A 635 24.81 0.86 10.71
N CYS A 636 25.20 -0.33 10.26
CA CYS A 636 26.15 -1.18 11.00
C CYS A 636 27.53 -0.53 11.21
N GLY A 637 27.89 0.47 10.40
CA GLY A 637 29.17 1.17 10.44
C GLY A 637 29.22 2.44 11.31
N VAL A 638 28.10 2.84 11.94
CA VAL A 638 28.07 4.10 12.72
C VAL A 638 28.65 3.94 14.13
N GLU A 639 29.28 5.00 14.62
CA GLU A 639 29.88 5.07 15.95
C GLU A 639 28.84 4.91 17.06
N ASP A 640 29.22 4.32 18.19
CA ASP A 640 28.33 4.10 19.36
C ASP A 640 27.64 5.36 19.85
N THR A 641 28.27 6.51 19.61
CA THR A 641 27.75 7.82 20.02
C THR A 641 26.71 8.41 19.06
N THR A 642 26.52 7.81 17.90
CA THR A 642 25.49 8.18 16.93
C THR A 642 24.24 7.34 17.18
N GLN A 643 23.09 8.02 17.27
CA GLN A 643 21.81 7.41 17.59
C GLN A 643 21.00 7.16 16.33
N ILE A 644 20.63 5.90 16.10
CA ILE A 644 19.77 5.49 14.98
C ILE A 644 18.31 5.44 15.43
N HIS A 645 17.50 6.29 14.80
CA HIS A 645 16.06 6.30 14.93
C HIS A 645 15.42 5.56 13.76
N THR A 646 14.28 4.92 13.98
CA THR A 646 13.42 4.47 12.88
C THR A 646 11.95 4.73 13.18
N HIS A 647 11.20 5.16 12.17
CA HIS A 647 9.76 5.35 12.27
C HIS A 647 9.01 4.28 11.48
N MET A 648 7.92 3.76 12.07
CA MET A 648 7.01 2.79 11.46
C MET A 648 5.56 3.29 11.55
N CYS A 649 4.87 3.33 10.41
CA CYS A 649 3.52 3.87 10.27
C CYS A 649 2.41 2.83 10.54
N TYR A 650 2.53 2.07 11.62
CA TYR A 650 1.51 1.10 12.04
C TYR A 650 1.54 0.92 13.56
N SER A 651 0.45 0.43 14.14
CA SER A 651 0.27 0.30 15.59
C SER A 651 0.18 -1.14 16.10
N ASN A 652 0.03 -2.13 15.20
CA ASN A 652 -0.05 -3.54 15.57
C ASN A 652 1.23 -4.28 15.18
N PHE A 653 1.96 -4.73 16.20
CA PHE A 653 3.28 -5.35 16.08
C PHE A 653 3.34 -6.78 16.60
N ASN A 654 2.20 -7.35 17.05
CA ASN A 654 2.18 -8.66 17.71
C ASN A 654 2.87 -9.76 16.87
N ASP A 655 2.71 -9.68 15.54
CA ASP A 655 3.24 -10.68 14.61
C ASP A 655 4.69 -10.41 14.17
N ILE A 656 5.26 -9.22 14.45
CA ILE A 656 6.57 -8.78 13.94
C ILE A 656 7.50 -8.16 15.01
N ILE A 657 7.14 -8.25 16.29
CA ILE A 657 7.88 -7.61 17.38
C ILE A 657 9.35 -8.06 17.44
N HIS A 658 9.63 -9.34 17.20
CA HIS A 658 11.00 -9.86 17.16
C HIS A 658 11.81 -9.25 16.03
N SER A 659 11.20 -9.04 14.86
CA SER A 659 11.86 -8.39 13.74
C SER A 659 12.21 -6.93 14.04
N ILE A 660 11.37 -6.21 14.79
CA ILE A 660 11.66 -4.84 15.23
C ILE A 660 12.86 -4.80 16.18
N ILE A 661 12.97 -5.77 17.09
CA ILE A 661 14.14 -5.88 17.98
C ILE A 661 15.39 -6.20 17.15
N ASP A 662 15.26 -7.10 16.18
CA ASP A 662 16.37 -7.50 15.32
C ASP A 662 16.85 -6.39 14.37
N MET A 663 16.06 -5.34 14.16
CA MET A 663 16.52 -4.11 13.48
C MET A 663 17.64 -3.42 14.26
N ASP A 664 17.75 -3.65 15.58
CA ASP A 664 18.80 -3.08 16.45
C ASP A 664 18.88 -1.54 16.39
N ALA A 665 17.73 -0.89 16.19
CA ALA A 665 17.60 0.57 16.28
C ALA A 665 17.73 1.04 17.73
N ASP A 666 18.32 2.23 17.94
CA ASP A 666 18.48 2.78 19.28
C ASP A 666 17.18 3.42 19.79
N VAL A 667 16.38 3.98 18.87
CA VAL A 667 15.05 4.54 19.15
C VAL A 667 14.07 4.15 18.05
N ILE A 668 12.90 3.62 18.42
CA ILE A 668 11.77 3.41 17.49
C ILE A 668 10.66 4.41 17.78
N THR A 669 10.00 4.91 16.74
CA THR A 669 8.75 5.66 16.87
C THR A 669 7.64 4.99 16.08
N ILE A 670 6.45 4.90 16.67
CA ILE A 670 5.34 4.11 16.14
C ILE A 670 4.03 4.89 16.21
N GLU A 671 3.11 4.64 15.28
CA GLU A 671 1.74 5.16 15.38
C GLU A 671 1.01 4.51 16.55
N ASN A 672 0.36 5.30 17.40
CA ASN A 672 -0.38 4.75 18.55
C ASN A 672 -1.60 5.56 18.98
N SER A 673 -1.76 6.83 18.57
CA SER A 673 -2.80 7.69 19.18
C SER A 673 -4.24 7.20 18.97
N ARG A 674 -4.49 6.42 17.91
CA ARG A 674 -5.79 5.82 17.57
C ARG A 674 -6.01 4.42 18.12
N SER A 675 -5.00 3.87 18.79
CA SER A 675 -4.95 2.49 19.26
C SER A 675 -5.09 2.43 20.78
N ASP A 676 -5.63 1.32 21.31
CA ASP A 676 -5.72 1.09 22.76
C ASP A 676 -4.29 0.96 23.31
N GLU A 677 -3.94 1.71 24.35
CA GLU A 677 -2.59 1.70 24.94
C GLU A 677 -2.19 0.32 25.48
N LYS A 678 -3.15 -0.60 25.69
CA LYS A 678 -2.86 -2.01 25.98
C LYS A 678 -2.01 -2.69 24.90
N LEU A 679 -2.04 -2.21 23.65
CA LEU A 679 -1.19 -2.73 22.58
C LEU A 679 0.30 -2.51 22.84
N LEU A 680 0.67 -1.61 23.76
CA LEU A 680 2.05 -1.41 24.19
C LEU A 680 2.54 -2.47 25.18
N SER A 681 1.64 -3.31 25.74
CA SER A 681 2.06 -4.38 26.66
C SER A 681 2.97 -5.39 25.98
N VAL A 682 2.90 -5.53 24.65
CA VAL A 682 3.79 -6.37 23.82
C VAL A 682 5.28 -6.05 24.02
N PHE A 683 5.62 -4.82 24.41
CA PHE A 683 7.01 -4.40 24.67
C PHE A 683 7.50 -4.76 26.08
N ARG A 684 6.64 -5.36 26.92
CA ARG A 684 6.97 -5.88 28.26
C ARG A 684 6.62 -7.36 28.43
N GLU A 685 5.46 -7.77 27.95
CA GLU A 685 4.91 -9.11 28.12
C GLU A 685 5.53 -10.05 27.09
N GLY A 686 6.47 -10.90 27.53
CA GLY A 686 7.16 -11.88 26.68
C GLY A 686 8.39 -11.33 25.93
N VAL A 687 8.60 -10.01 25.96
CA VAL A 687 9.71 -9.33 25.27
C VAL A 687 10.26 -8.20 26.14
N LYS A 688 11.58 -8.16 26.34
CA LYS A 688 12.26 -7.00 26.96
C LYS A 688 12.93 -6.16 25.86
N TYR A 689 12.24 -5.11 25.40
CA TYR A 689 12.72 -4.30 24.26
C TYR A 689 14.04 -3.57 24.56
N GLY A 690 14.19 -2.95 25.74
CA GLY A 690 15.46 -2.41 26.24
C GLY A 690 16.07 -1.24 25.45
N ALA A 691 15.37 -0.72 24.44
CA ALA A 691 15.80 0.41 23.61
C ALA A 691 14.75 1.55 23.63
N GLY A 692 15.10 2.71 23.09
CA GLY A 692 14.23 3.88 23.06
C GLY A 692 12.93 3.62 22.28
N ILE A 693 11.80 4.09 22.79
CA ILE A 693 10.49 3.91 22.15
C ILE A 693 9.64 5.18 22.28
N GLY A 694 9.04 5.60 21.19
CA GLY A 694 8.17 6.78 21.10
C GLY A 694 6.83 6.46 20.45
N PRO A 695 5.86 5.92 21.21
CA PRO A 695 4.51 5.73 20.71
C PRO A 695 3.83 7.09 20.53
N GLY A 696 3.23 7.32 19.38
CA GLY A 696 2.67 8.61 19.02
C GLY A 696 1.59 9.09 20.01
N ILE A 697 1.75 10.32 20.47
CA ILE A 697 0.92 10.93 21.52
C ILE A 697 -0.29 11.70 20.98
N TYR A 698 -0.31 12.02 19.69
CA TYR A 698 -1.48 12.62 19.04
C TYR A 698 -1.60 12.30 17.55
N ASP A 699 -2.85 12.31 17.10
CA ASP A 699 -3.28 11.97 15.74
C ASP A 699 -3.04 13.12 14.77
N ILE A 700 -2.04 12.97 13.89
CA ILE A 700 -1.74 13.92 12.82
C ILE A 700 -2.72 13.83 11.64
N HIS A 701 -3.62 12.87 11.60
CA HIS A 701 -4.63 12.77 10.54
C HIS A 701 -5.91 13.53 10.91
N SER A 702 -5.96 14.15 12.09
CA SER A 702 -7.05 15.00 12.55
C SER A 702 -6.59 16.45 12.66
N PRO A 703 -7.40 17.44 12.23
CA PRO A 703 -7.12 18.85 12.47
C PRO A 703 -7.38 19.27 13.94
N ARG A 704 -7.90 18.36 14.79
CA ARG A 704 -8.17 18.64 16.20
C ARG A 704 -6.87 18.84 16.97
N ILE A 705 -6.78 19.93 17.73
CA ILE A 705 -5.67 20.19 18.65
C ILE A 705 -5.96 19.51 20.00
N PRO A 706 -5.18 18.50 20.42
CA PRO A 706 -5.37 17.87 21.73
C PRO A 706 -4.93 18.82 22.86
N PRO A 707 -5.68 18.91 23.98
CA PRO A 707 -5.29 19.70 25.14
C PRO A 707 -4.11 19.05 25.89
N THR A 708 -3.37 19.85 26.67
CA THR A 708 -2.18 19.40 27.41
C THR A 708 -2.51 18.25 28.37
N GLU A 709 -3.68 18.28 29.02
CA GLU A 709 -4.12 17.27 29.98
C GLU A 709 -4.34 15.92 29.30
N GLU A 710 -4.91 15.90 28.08
CA GLU A 710 -5.10 14.69 27.30
C GLU A 710 -3.75 14.05 26.93
N ILE A 711 -2.78 14.87 26.55
CA ILE A 711 -1.43 14.40 26.24
C ILE A 711 -0.73 13.86 27.51
N ALA A 712 -0.83 14.58 28.63
CA ALA A 712 -0.22 14.17 29.89
C ALA A 712 -0.81 12.84 30.40
N ASP A 713 -2.13 12.65 30.28
CA ASP A 713 -2.81 11.39 30.59
C ASP A 713 -2.28 10.24 29.71
N ARG A 714 -2.12 10.48 28.40
CA ARG A 714 -1.52 9.48 27.50
C ARG A 714 -0.08 9.13 27.88
N ILE A 715 0.75 10.12 28.22
CA ILE A 715 2.13 9.87 28.67
C ILE A 715 2.11 9.02 29.95
N ASN A 716 1.23 9.29 30.91
CA ASN A 716 1.10 8.50 32.13
C ASN A 716 0.65 7.06 31.87
N LYS A 717 -0.30 6.85 30.94
CA LYS A 717 -0.70 5.50 30.50
C LYS A 717 0.46 4.75 29.85
N MET A 718 1.25 5.43 29.02
CA MET A 718 2.46 4.85 28.43
C MET A 718 3.49 4.49 29.52
N LEU A 719 3.71 5.36 30.51
CA LEU A 719 4.61 5.10 31.65
C LEU A 719 4.15 3.95 32.56
N ALA A 720 2.85 3.66 32.62
CA ALA A 720 2.36 2.47 33.30
C ALA A 720 2.88 1.18 32.63
N VAL A 721 3.19 1.23 31.32
CA VAL A 721 3.60 0.09 30.49
C VAL A 721 5.04 0.17 29.99
N LEU A 722 5.69 1.32 29.99
CA LEU A 722 7.05 1.52 29.46
C LEU A 722 7.94 2.19 30.52
N GLU A 723 9.24 1.89 30.50
CA GLU A 723 10.18 2.50 31.44
C GLU A 723 10.44 3.97 31.09
N SER A 724 10.52 4.83 32.10
CA SER A 724 10.65 6.28 31.89
C SER A 724 11.95 6.71 31.20
N ASN A 725 13.03 5.96 31.36
CA ASN A 725 14.36 6.23 30.78
C ASN A 725 14.45 5.94 29.28
N ILE A 726 13.46 5.23 28.70
CA ILE A 726 13.46 4.87 27.27
C ILE A 726 12.27 5.47 26.51
N LEU A 727 11.31 6.09 27.20
CA LEU A 727 10.12 6.66 26.57
C LEU A 727 10.42 8.03 25.93
N TRP A 728 10.06 8.20 24.66
CA TRP A 728 10.12 9.44 23.89
C TRP A 728 8.71 10.02 23.71
N VAL A 729 8.64 11.35 23.53
CA VAL A 729 7.38 12.07 23.30
C VAL A 729 7.38 12.68 21.90
N ASN A 730 6.52 12.16 21.02
CA ASN A 730 6.44 12.56 19.61
C ASN A 730 5.01 12.42 19.05
N PRO A 731 4.68 13.11 17.94
CA PRO A 731 3.46 12.85 17.16
C PRO A 731 3.43 11.43 16.56
N ASP A 732 2.26 11.01 16.08
CA ASP A 732 2.09 9.73 15.36
C ASP A 732 2.91 9.61 14.07
N CYS A 733 3.13 10.71 13.33
CA CYS A 733 3.84 10.72 12.06
C CYS A 733 4.35 12.14 11.74
N GLY A 734 4.92 12.35 10.55
CA GLY A 734 5.33 13.66 10.05
C GLY A 734 4.15 14.63 9.90
N LEU A 735 4.42 15.94 9.84
CA LEU A 735 3.42 17.02 9.93
C LEU A 735 3.05 17.65 8.57
N LYS A 736 3.56 17.10 7.46
CA LYS A 736 3.34 17.53 6.06
C LYS A 736 1.91 17.97 5.65
N THR A 737 0.87 17.23 6.06
CA THR A 737 -0.52 17.49 5.64
C THR A 737 -1.34 18.34 6.63
N ARG A 738 -0.68 18.91 7.65
CA ARG A 738 -1.27 19.82 8.64
C ARG A 738 -1.04 21.26 8.22
N LYS A 739 -1.64 22.20 8.94
CA LYS A 739 -1.33 23.63 8.87
C LYS A 739 -0.55 24.08 10.10
N TYR A 740 0.26 25.13 9.98
CA TYR A 740 0.99 25.69 11.12
C TYR A 740 0.07 26.18 12.26
N THR A 741 -1.15 26.61 11.94
CA THR A 741 -2.20 26.96 12.91
C THR A 741 -2.66 25.79 13.77
N GLU A 742 -2.46 24.56 13.31
CA GLU A 742 -2.77 23.32 14.03
C GLU A 742 -1.51 22.79 14.75
N VAL A 743 -0.38 22.79 14.05
CA VAL A 743 0.90 22.25 14.53
C VAL A 743 1.45 23.02 15.73
N LYS A 744 1.51 24.36 15.66
CA LYS A 744 2.11 25.17 16.72
C LYS A 744 1.43 24.93 18.09
N PRO A 745 0.09 25.04 18.22
CA PRO A 745 -0.55 24.77 19.50
C PRO A 745 -0.47 23.29 19.92
N ALA A 746 -0.58 22.32 19.00
CA ALA A 746 -0.46 20.90 19.34
C ALA A 746 0.93 20.55 19.90
N LEU A 747 2.01 21.04 19.28
CA LEU A 747 3.37 20.83 19.76
C LEU A 747 3.65 21.61 21.06
N THR A 748 3.06 22.80 21.23
CA THR A 748 3.12 23.55 22.50
C THR A 748 2.55 22.70 23.64
N ASN A 749 1.36 22.13 23.43
CA ASN A 749 0.70 21.29 24.42
C ASN A 749 1.50 20.01 24.72
N MET A 750 2.12 19.42 23.70
CA MET A 750 2.98 18.25 23.83
C MET A 750 4.20 18.53 24.71
N VAL A 751 4.94 19.61 24.44
CA VAL A 751 6.12 19.96 25.24
C VAL A 751 5.72 20.34 26.67
N ALA A 752 4.62 21.07 26.84
CA ALA A 752 4.08 21.40 28.16
C ALA A 752 3.75 20.15 28.98
N ALA A 753 3.13 19.13 28.35
CA ALA A 753 2.84 17.86 28.99
C ALA A 753 4.12 17.11 29.39
N ALA A 754 5.11 17.03 28.49
CA ALA A 754 6.39 16.38 28.80
C ALA A 754 7.10 17.06 30.00
N LYS A 755 7.13 18.40 30.03
CA LYS A 755 7.70 19.18 31.14
C LYS A 755 6.95 18.94 32.47
N LEU A 756 5.62 18.89 32.42
CA LEU A 756 4.79 18.58 33.58
C LEU A 756 5.17 17.21 34.18
N ILE A 757 5.24 16.18 33.34
CA ILE A 757 5.57 14.82 33.81
C ILE A 757 7.03 14.72 34.28
N ARG A 758 7.99 15.39 33.61
CA ARG A 758 9.39 15.47 34.08
C ARG A 758 9.48 16.00 35.51
N ASN A 759 8.75 17.06 35.85
CA ASN A 759 8.74 17.62 37.20
C ASN A 759 8.15 16.65 38.24
N GLN A 760 7.11 15.90 37.85
CA GLN A 760 6.51 14.86 38.70
C GLN A 760 7.50 13.72 38.96
N LEU A 761 8.18 13.23 37.93
CA LEU A 761 9.20 12.18 38.05
C LEU A 761 10.42 12.61 38.86
N ALA A 762 10.82 13.89 38.77
CA ALA A 762 11.91 14.43 39.57
C ALA A 762 11.52 14.59 41.05
N SER A 763 10.24 14.88 41.34
CA SER A 763 9.73 15.04 42.72
C SER A 763 9.42 13.70 43.41
N ALA A 764 9.29 12.62 42.64
CA ALA A 764 9.03 11.27 43.13
C ALA A 764 10.30 10.46 43.44
N LYS A 765 11.48 10.99 43.07
CA LYS A 765 12.80 10.49 43.48
C LYS A 765 13.25 11.22 44.74
#